data_AF-A0A835XM42-F1
#
_entry.id   AF-A0A835XM42-F1
#
_cell.length_a   1.000
_cell.length_b   1.000
_cell.length_c   1.000
_cell.angle_alpha   90.00
_cell.angle_beta   90.00
_cell.angle_gamma   90.00
#
_symmetry.space_group_name_H-M   'P 1'
#
loop_
_entity.id
_entity.type
_entity.pdbx_description
1 polymer ?
#
loop_
_entity_poly.entity_id
_entity_poly.type
_entity_poly.pdbx_seq_one_letter_code
_entity_poly.pdbx_strand_id
1 'polypeptide(L)'
;MDEHNVHHFWGISPALDLGSLLETSGTGDGPDAPVDQPLRILQVAPYDARHTLTTICRAARHPLLERQTQPVQLYVWEDSPEGLCRHLLLLAVALDGALQPRERGELLLELHGNALCRERAAAYLDEKARQLEALVVAVASGAAVGQAPAAGGTGAGAGVGGGKGAAAAAAACGCGSAAEAEARGLGALARMLDLSLLKFQDKDALVEVFQKWRTTVPYDMVKAWDARARKWYGDRYDFRRNMVDWDYHMRLQPAGTPGCDPAHGSIIHFHHFRHWRMHGVAHELRDSTYNAPNRSLLSTAFGRTKEFKDRTGRDVGRSVSAWGFWADALNGPFHGLGVLAEEPGFYKVTNKQFARTALDVAEHNVKALLHELRTGQRLALAEGAEPPRARAARGPTSLADLTAANSGRGEAEGKAEGKAEEGTAAEEGGKAGEGTAEGAAEAKAAGEGQQGEARKAGAGAGPSGQSAATGAGQTGAAASQPAGPSRPAPDPAAGPDPTPAPDPADGPDPAPAPAVPTPSAPSAPSAPSAPSAPSAPTYRSGGRAEVARAMAAAAAGGAGARAAEGGERADAAPGAQGSAPAYTPAEGSTAAAGSTGAPAAAADAERMAAEEAALRSAEAALDAAGRARAERFRLVLLAGDLAKGVTGRPKFAGAFSALTLGHRHAHLLAPEHGLSGAAAPGALLVAENARHVLQLSQEQAAAFAGKMDEMALAAGWARAQRRPEGVTEASEVYVKPRGA
;
A
#
# COMPACT_ATOMS: atom_id res chain seq x y z
N MET A 1 -11.22 -10.35 22.83
CA MET A 1 -10.03 -10.11 21.97
C MET A 1 -10.10 -11.09 20.83
N ASP A 2 -9.67 -10.67 19.65
CA ASP A 2 -9.38 -11.56 18.52
C ASP A 2 -8.40 -12.66 18.98
N GLU A 3 -8.73 -13.94 18.78
CA GLU A 3 -7.87 -15.07 19.22
C GLU A 3 -6.46 -15.00 18.60
N HIS A 4 -6.35 -14.35 17.44
CA HIS A 4 -5.10 -14.14 16.74
C HIS A 4 -4.38 -12.86 17.16
N ASN A 5 -5.03 -11.91 17.84
CA ASN A 5 -4.53 -10.55 18.09
C ASN A 5 -4.05 -9.90 16.78
N VAL A 6 -4.99 -9.56 15.89
CA VAL A 6 -4.68 -8.92 14.60
C VAL A 6 -4.75 -7.41 14.72
N HIS A 7 -3.62 -6.76 14.44
CA HIS A 7 -3.55 -5.32 14.20
C HIS A 7 -3.76 -5.07 12.70
N HIS A 8 -4.60 -4.09 12.39
CA HIS A 8 -4.86 -3.67 11.02
C HIS A 8 -4.00 -2.44 10.73
N PHE A 9 -3.10 -2.59 9.75
CA PHE A 9 -2.14 -1.56 9.34
C PHE A 9 -2.39 -1.05 7.91
N TRP A 10 -3.54 -1.46 7.38
CA TRP A 10 -4.20 -1.05 6.16
C TRP A 10 -5.68 -1.48 6.28
N GLY A 11 -6.61 -0.70 5.74
CA GLY A 11 -8.02 -1.10 5.64
C GLY A 11 -8.32 -1.90 4.37
N ILE A 12 -9.55 -2.37 4.23
CA ILE A 12 -10.02 -3.25 3.13
C ILE A 12 -10.87 -2.54 2.05
N SER A 13 -10.96 -1.22 2.08
CA SER A 13 -11.59 -0.37 1.05
C SER A 13 -10.59 0.54 0.33
N PRO A 14 -10.96 1.09 -0.86
CA PRO A 14 -10.18 2.12 -1.54
C PRO A 14 -9.93 3.38 -0.73
N ALA A 15 -8.83 4.09 -1.05
CA ALA A 15 -8.53 5.40 -0.49
C ALA A 15 -9.55 6.47 -0.90
N LEU A 16 -10.53 6.72 -0.02
CA LEU A 16 -11.47 7.82 -0.13
C LEU A 16 -10.78 9.19 -0.14
N ASP A 17 -11.25 10.08 -1.00
CA ASP A 17 -11.04 11.51 -0.91
C ASP A 17 -12.12 12.11 0.01
N LEU A 18 -11.74 12.62 1.16
CA LEU A 18 -12.70 13.12 2.14
C LEU A 18 -13.24 14.50 1.75
N GLY A 19 -12.67 15.15 0.73
CA GLY A 19 -13.22 16.37 0.14
C GLY A 19 -14.54 16.13 -0.61
N SER A 20 -14.68 15.01 -1.32
CA SER A 20 -15.91 14.68 -2.07
C SER A 20 -17.11 14.42 -1.15
N LEU A 21 -16.86 14.02 0.11
CA LEU A 21 -17.90 13.80 1.12
C LEU A 21 -18.54 15.10 1.64
N LEU A 22 -17.97 16.26 1.30
CA LEU A 22 -18.44 17.58 1.71
C LEU A 22 -19.23 18.29 0.61
N GLU A 23 -19.31 17.71 -0.59
CA GLU A 23 -19.92 18.37 -1.74
C GLU A 23 -21.44 18.29 -1.70
N THR A 24 -22.09 19.45 -1.81
CA THR A 24 -23.54 19.55 -1.96
C THR A 24 -23.95 19.00 -3.31
N SER A 25 -24.56 17.81 -3.35
CA SER A 25 -24.92 17.07 -4.58
C SER A 25 -26.09 17.67 -5.36
N GLY A 26 -26.04 18.96 -5.72
CA GLY A 26 -27.03 19.67 -6.54
C GLY A 26 -28.43 19.87 -5.92
N THR A 27 -28.73 19.19 -4.82
CA THR A 27 -30.03 19.18 -4.12
C THR A 27 -30.07 20.08 -2.88
N GLY A 28 -28.92 20.63 -2.46
CA GLY A 28 -28.77 21.39 -1.20
C GLY A 28 -28.42 20.54 0.03
N ASP A 29 -28.21 19.23 -0.13
CA ASP A 29 -28.13 18.29 1.00
C ASP A 29 -26.76 18.17 1.72
N GLY A 30 -25.68 18.76 1.19
CA GLY A 30 -24.34 18.73 1.83
C GLY A 30 -24.24 19.65 3.07
N PRO A 31 -23.46 19.27 4.10
CA PRO A 31 -23.49 19.91 5.43
C PRO A 31 -23.18 21.42 5.36
N ASP A 32 -23.87 22.21 6.18
CA ASP A 32 -23.58 23.65 6.32
C ASP A 32 -22.16 23.82 6.87
N ALA A 33 -21.23 24.20 5.99
CA ALA A 33 -19.81 24.30 6.26
C ALA A 33 -19.31 25.74 6.02
N PRO A 34 -19.41 26.63 7.03
CA PRO A 34 -18.93 28.01 6.91
C PRO A 34 -17.43 28.06 6.61
N VAL A 35 -16.99 29.03 5.80
CA VAL A 35 -15.59 29.21 5.38
C VAL A 35 -14.74 30.00 6.39
N ASP A 36 -15.40 30.62 7.37
CA ASP A 36 -14.84 31.31 8.53
C ASP A 36 -14.64 30.40 9.75
N GLN A 37 -15.27 29.22 9.78
CA GLN A 37 -15.18 28.27 10.89
C GLN A 37 -14.29 27.06 10.53
N PRO A 38 -13.54 26.48 11.49
CA PRO A 38 -12.71 25.32 11.21
C PRO A 38 -13.55 24.10 10.80
N LEU A 39 -13.53 23.78 9.51
CA LEU A 39 -14.06 22.55 8.95
C LEU A 39 -13.38 21.33 9.59
N ARG A 40 -14.16 20.37 10.10
CA ARG A 40 -13.65 19.16 10.78
C ARG A 40 -14.11 17.88 10.12
N ILE A 41 -13.18 16.95 9.96
CA ILE A 41 -13.42 15.61 9.43
C ILE A 41 -12.86 14.60 10.45
N LEU A 42 -13.64 13.59 10.81
CA LEU A 42 -13.23 12.55 11.77
C LEU A 42 -12.97 11.21 11.06
N GLN A 43 -11.76 10.67 11.21
CA GLN A 43 -11.39 9.33 10.77
C GLN A 43 -11.27 8.43 12.00
N VAL A 44 -12.08 7.38 12.07
CA VAL A 44 -12.12 6.43 13.18
C VAL A 44 -11.54 5.10 12.72
N ALA A 45 -10.32 4.80 13.16
CA ALA A 45 -9.50 3.67 12.74
C ALA A 45 -9.42 3.52 11.21
N PRO A 46 -8.85 4.51 10.49
CA PRO A 46 -8.51 4.37 9.08
C PRO A 46 -7.44 3.29 8.81
N TYR A 47 -6.71 2.84 9.84
CA TYR A 47 -5.63 1.83 9.84
C TYR A 47 -4.34 2.23 9.12
N ASP A 48 -4.43 3.11 8.13
CA ASP A 48 -3.32 3.70 7.42
C ASP A 48 -3.62 5.16 7.01
N ALA A 49 -2.61 5.83 6.45
CA ALA A 49 -2.71 7.25 6.09
C ALA A 49 -3.47 7.53 4.78
N ARG A 50 -3.99 6.53 4.05
CA ARG A 50 -4.46 6.70 2.66
C ARG A 50 -5.55 7.75 2.51
N HIS A 51 -6.50 7.83 3.44
CA HIS A 51 -7.60 8.78 3.37
C HIS A 51 -7.09 10.21 3.60
N THR A 52 -6.21 10.41 4.59
CA THR A 52 -5.50 11.66 4.82
C THR A 52 -4.63 12.05 3.62
N LEU A 53 -3.83 11.13 3.07
CA LEU A 53 -2.95 11.36 1.92
C LEU A 53 -3.76 11.75 0.68
N THR A 54 -4.80 10.99 0.33
CA THR A 54 -5.67 11.31 -0.81
C THR A 54 -6.28 12.70 -0.64
N THR A 55 -6.91 12.97 0.51
CA THR A 55 -7.58 14.27 0.78
C THR A 55 -6.60 15.46 0.73
N ILE A 56 -5.40 15.32 1.30
CA ILE A 56 -4.40 16.40 1.30
C ILE A 56 -3.86 16.65 -0.11
N CYS A 57 -3.49 15.60 -0.83
CA CYS A 57 -2.96 15.71 -2.18
C CYS A 57 -3.99 16.26 -3.18
N ARG A 58 -5.27 15.88 -3.02
CA ARG A 58 -6.38 16.28 -3.89
C ARG A 58 -7.11 17.56 -3.45
N ALA A 59 -6.67 18.22 -2.38
CA ALA A 59 -7.36 19.37 -1.80
C ALA A 59 -7.72 20.49 -2.80
N ALA A 60 -6.89 20.70 -3.83
CA ALA A 60 -7.10 21.68 -4.89
C ALA A 60 -8.30 21.37 -5.82
N ARG A 61 -8.85 20.15 -5.78
CA ARG A 61 -10.06 19.76 -6.51
C ARG A 61 -11.34 20.34 -5.90
N HIS A 62 -11.33 20.67 -4.61
CA HIS A 62 -12.54 20.98 -3.85
C HIS A 62 -12.63 22.47 -3.49
N PRO A 63 -13.51 23.26 -4.15
CA PRO A 63 -13.62 24.70 -3.91
C PRO A 63 -13.98 25.08 -2.47
N LEU A 64 -14.61 24.18 -1.70
CA LEU A 64 -14.83 24.41 -0.27
C LEU A 64 -13.52 24.41 0.51
N LEU A 65 -12.68 23.38 0.33
CA LEU A 65 -11.35 23.30 0.95
C LEU A 65 -10.45 24.47 0.51
N GLU A 66 -10.53 24.85 -0.77
CA GLU A 66 -9.77 26.00 -1.29
C GLU A 66 -10.17 27.35 -0.68
N ARG A 67 -11.44 27.52 -0.27
CA ARG A 67 -11.96 28.77 0.31
C ARG A 67 -11.88 28.84 1.83
N GLN A 68 -11.54 27.74 2.51
CA GLN A 68 -11.39 27.73 3.97
C GLN A 68 -10.31 28.71 4.43
N THR A 69 -10.69 29.62 5.33
CA THR A 69 -9.79 30.65 5.91
C THR A 69 -8.99 30.14 7.10
N GLN A 70 -9.45 29.04 7.71
CA GLN A 70 -8.78 28.33 8.79
C GLN A 70 -8.27 26.97 8.29
N PRO A 71 -7.19 26.42 8.88
CA PRO A 71 -6.72 25.08 8.54
C PRO A 71 -7.81 24.02 8.79
N VAL A 72 -8.02 23.16 7.80
CA VAL A 72 -8.99 22.05 7.84
C VAL A 72 -8.53 21.01 8.85
N GLN A 73 -9.37 20.66 9.81
CA GLN A 73 -9.00 19.80 10.93
C GLN A 73 -9.32 18.33 10.61
N LEU A 74 -8.29 17.53 10.39
CA LEU A 74 -8.38 16.08 10.22
C LEU A 74 -8.14 15.43 11.58
N TYR A 75 -9.20 14.95 12.22
CA TYR A 75 -9.12 14.19 13.46
C TYR A 75 -8.90 12.72 13.13
N VAL A 76 -7.78 12.15 13.57
CA VAL A 76 -7.46 10.73 13.34
C VAL A 76 -7.43 10.02 14.68
N TRP A 77 -8.35 9.09 14.87
CA TRP A 77 -8.39 8.19 16.01
C TRP A 77 -7.91 6.80 15.59
N GLU A 78 -7.00 6.23 16.37
CA GLU A 78 -6.61 4.83 16.28
C GLU A 78 -6.70 4.19 17.68
N ASP A 79 -6.91 2.87 17.71
CA ASP A 79 -6.92 2.08 18.95
C ASP A 79 -5.51 1.85 19.53
N SER A 80 -4.47 2.10 18.72
CA SER A 80 -3.08 1.74 18.98
C SER A 80 -2.12 2.88 18.63
N PRO A 81 -1.08 3.15 19.46
CA PRO A 81 -0.07 4.15 19.16
C PRO A 81 0.73 3.79 17.90
N GLU A 82 0.88 2.50 17.59
CA GLU A 82 1.53 2.04 16.36
C GLU A 82 0.79 2.49 15.09
N GLY A 83 -0.55 2.52 15.10
CA GLY A 83 -1.36 3.08 14.01
C GLY A 83 -1.09 4.57 13.80
N LEU A 84 -1.13 5.38 14.87
CA LEU A 84 -0.83 6.82 14.82
C LEU A 84 0.60 7.10 14.32
N CYS A 85 1.59 6.36 14.81
CA CYS A 85 2.98 6.49 14.35
C CYS A 85 3.13 6.14 12.87
N ARG A 86 2.43 5.11 12.36
CA ARG A 86 2.41 4.78 10.92
C ARG A 86 1.75 5.87 10.09
N HIS A 87 0.67 6.46 10.61
CA HIS A 87 -0.01 7.58 9.96
C HIS A 87 0.93 8.76 9.73
N LEU A 88 1.72 9.11 10.76
CA LEU A 88 2.77 10.13 10.67
C LEU A 88 3.92 9.72 9.72
N LEU A 89 4.37 8.47 9.75
CA LEU A 89 5.44 7.97 8.89
C LEU A 89 5.09 8.08 7.40
N LEU A 90 3.92 7.60 7.01
CA LEU A 90 3.49 7.59 5.60
C LEU A 90 3.27 9.03 5.07
N LEU A 91 2.75 9.93 5.91
CA LEU A 91 2.65 11.35 5.59
C LEU A 91 4.03 12.01 5.49
N ALA A 92 4.96 11.68 6.39
CA ALA A 92 6.34 12.19 6.34
C ALA A 92 7.08 11.77 5.07
N VAL A 93 6.89 10.53 4.58
CA VAL A 93 7.45 10.06 3.30
C VAL A 93 6.93 10.90 2.13
N ALA A 94 5.64 11.22 2.08
CA ALA A 94 5.08 12.03 1.00
C ALA A 94 5.65 13.47 0.96
N LEU A 95 5.87 14.05 2.15
CA LEU A 95 6.38 15.42 2.32
C LEU A 95 7.92 15.55 2.21
N ASP A 96 8.67 14.44 2.15
CA ASP A 96 10.14 14.44 2.11
C ASP A 96 10.67 14.82 0.72
N GLY A 97 10.83 16.14 0.50
CA GLY A 97 11.39 16.72 -0.72
C GLY A 97 12.90 16.53 -0.89
N ALA A 98 13.61 15.90 0.05
CA ALA A 98 14.98 15.45 -0.18
C ALA A 98 15.02 14.17 -1.05
N LEU A 99 13.89 13.50 -1.23
CA LEU A 99 13.70 12.35 -2.11
C LEU A 99 13.01 12.75 -3.41
N GLN A 100 13.45 12.14 -4.52
CA GLN A 100 12.74 12.32 -5.80
C GLN A 100 11.30 11.79 -5.68
N PRO A 101 10.30 12.37 -6.39
CA PRO A 101 8.90 11.92 -6.30
C PRO A 101 8.71 10.43 -6.57
N ARG A 102 9.51 9.86 -7.48
CA ARG A 102 9.54 8.42 -7.75
C ARG A 102 9.99 7.62 -6.52
N GLU A 103 11.08 8.02 -5.88
CA GLU A 103 11.63 7.31 -4.71
C GLU A 103 10.69 7.39 -3.51
N ARG A 104 10.00 8.53 -3.33
CA ARG A 104 8.88 8.64 -2.37
C ARG A 104 7.78 7.65 -2.65
N GLY A 105 7.36 7.53 -3.91
CA GLY A 105 6.30 6.58 -4.30
C GLY A 105 6.69 5.12 -4.04
N GLU A 106 7.92 4.74 -4.40
CA GLU A 106 8.48 3.41 -4.10
C GLU A 106 8.56 3.15 -2.58
N LEU A 107 9.08 4.09 -1.80
CA LEU A 107 9.18 3.97 -0.33
C LEU A 107 7.83 3.94 0.37
N LEU A 108 6.85 4.72 -0.09
CA LEU A 108 5.51 4.78 0.50
C LEU A 108 4.80 3.43 0.37
N LEU A 109 4.80 2.84 -0.83
CA LEU A 109 4.21 1.52 -1.08
C LEU A 109 4.95 0.41 -0.31
N GLU A 110 6.27 0.45 -0.27
CA GLU A 110 7.10 -0.53 0.43
C GLU A 110 6.88 -0.49 1.95
N LEU A 111 6.86 0.70 2.58
CA LEU A 111 6.64 0.86 4.02
C LEU A 111 5.18 0.65 4.43
N HIS A 112 4.23 0.93 3.54
CA HIS A 112 2.80 0.66 3.73
C HIS A 112 2.54 -0.85 3.80
N GLY A 113 2.94 -1.61 2.78
CA GLY A 113 2.42 -2.96 2.55
C GLY A 113 3.37 -4.15 2.76
N ASN A 114 4.69 -3.94 2.83
CA ASN A 114 5.65 -5.05 2.90
C ASN A 114 6.14 -5.30 4.33
N ALA A 115 6.14 -6.56 4.79
CA ALA A 115 6.79 -6.99 6.02
C ALA A 115 8.32 -7.00 5.88
N LEU A 116 8.84 -7.35 4.70
CA LEU A 116 10.27 -7.27 4.35
C LEU A 116 10.51 -6.10 3.41
N CYS A 117 11.59 -5.37 3.64
CA CYS A 117 12.04 -4.21 2.87
C CYS A 117 13.45 -4.42 2.32
N ARG A 118 13.81 -3.61 1.33
CA ARG A 118 15.19 -3.35 0.90
C ARG A 118 15.96 -2.67 2.03
N GLU A 119 17.26 -2.91 2.11
CA GLU A 119 18.14 -2.29 3.12
C GLU A 119 18.05 -0.76 3.12
N ARG A 120 17.97 -0.13 1.93
CA ARG A 120 17.78 1.33 1.78
C ARG A 120 16.49 1.82 2.46
N ALA A 121 15.40 1.08 2.34
CA ALA A 121 14.10 1.46 2.93
C ALA A 121 14.11 1.25 4.45
N ALA A 122 14.76 0.18 4.94
CA ALA A 122 14.95 -0.03 6.38
C ALA A 122 15.86 1.02 7.02
N ALA A 123 16.94 1.44 6.35
CA ALA A 123 17.80 2.53 6.79
C ALA A 123 17.08 3.90 6.79
N TYR A 124 16.24 4.15 5.78
CA TYR A 124 15.38 5.34 5.76
C TYR A 124 14.36 5.33 6.91
N LEU A 125 13.72 4.18 7.20
CA LEU A 125 12.79 4.03 8.32
C LEU A 125 13.47 4.28 9.67
N ASP A 126 14.65 3.69 9.88
CA ASP A 126 15.47 3.87 11.09
C ASP A 126 15.78 5.35 11.36
N GLU A 127 16.19 6.07 10.33
CA GLU A 127 16.50 7.50 10.42
C GLU A 127 15.24 8.36 10.58
N LYS A 128 14.19 8.11 9.79
CA LYS A 128 12.94 8.87 9.90
C LYS A 128 12.24 8.62 11.25
N ALA A 129 12.41 7.45 11.87
CA ALA A 129 11.93 7.20 13.23
C ALA A 129 12.58 8.12 14.27
N ARG A 130 13.90 8.35 14.21
CA ARG A 130 14.59 9.34 15.07
C ARG A 130 14.02 10.75 14.89
N GLN A 131 13.80 11.14 13.63
CA GLN A 131 13.28 12.45 13.26
C GLN A 131 11.83 12.67 13.75
N LEU A 132 10.98 11.65 13.62
CA LEU A 132 9.59 11.71 14.07
C LEU A 132 9.44 11.69 15.59
N GLU A 133 10.29 10.93 16.28
CA GLU A 133 10.36 10.93 17.74
C GLU A 133 10.68 12.32 18.30
N ALA A 134 11.75 12.95 17.78
CA ALA A 134 12.13 14.30 18.20
C ALA A 134 11.07 15.35 17.84
N LEU A 135 10.41 15.21 16.69
CA LEU A 135 9.29 16.06 16.30
C LEU A 135 8.12 15.93 17.28
N VAL A 136 7.73 14.70 17.66
CA VAL A 136 6.66 14.47 18.64
C VAL A 136 7.03 15.05 20.01
N VAL A 137 8.27 14.86 20.49
CA VAL A 137 8.76 15.45 21.75
C VAL A 137 8.71 16.99 21.71
N ALA A 138 9.14 17.60 20.60
CA ALA A 138 9.12 19.05 20.43
C ALA A 138 7.70 19.63 20.45
N VAL A 139 6.79 19.03 19.66
CA VAL A 139 5.38 19.44 19.59
C VAL A 139 4.68 19.20 20.95
N ALA A 140 4.94 18.07 21.62
CA ALA A 140 4.40 17.77 22.94
C ALA A 140 4.87 18.75 24.03
N SER A 141 6.11 19.24 23.93
CA SER A 141 6.72 20.21 24.85
C SER A 141 6.24 21.65 24.62
N GLY A 142 5.37 21.89 23.65
CA GLY A 142 4.87 23.23 23.33
C GLY A 142 5.90 24.12 22.62
N ALA A 143 6.90 23.55 21.95
CA ALA A 143 7.92 24.27 21.18
C ALA A 143 7.34 24.88 19.88
N ALA A 144 6.49 25.89 20.05
CA ALA A 144 5.91 26.74 19.01
C ALA A 144 5.19 26.00 17.87
N VAL A 145 4.08 25.31 18.19
CA VAL A 145 2.95 25.19 17.25
C VAL A 145 1.92 26.24 17.66
N GLY A 146 1.59 27.16 16.76
CA GLY A 146 0.70 28.27 17.07
C GLY A 146 -0.67 27.80 17.59
N GLN A 147 -1.05 28.29 18.76
CA GLN A 147 -2.47 28.40 19.08
C GLN A 147 -3.09 29.39 18.10
N ALA A 148 -4.22 29.03 17.49
CA ALA A 148 -5.01 29.98 16.74
C ALA A 148 -5.39 31.14 17.68
N PRO A 149 -5.26 32.41 17.25
CA PRO A 149 -5.61 33.54 18.10
C PRO A 149 -7.10 33.46 18.45
N ALA A 150 -7.44 33.65 19.72
CA ALA A 150 -8.82 33.93 20.10
C ALA A 150 -9.27 35.22 19.40
N ALA A 151 -10.48 35.21 18.84
CA ALA A 151 -10.98 36.32 18.03
C ALA A 151 -11.08 37.61 18.85
N GLY A 152 -10.23 38.60 18.53
CA GLY A 152 -10.23 39.91 19.21
C GLY A 152 -8.93 40.68 19.04
N GLY A 153 -8.72 41.32 17.88
CA GLY A 153 -7.58 42.21 17.68
C GLY A 153 -7.33 42.58 16.22
N THR A 154 -7.82 43.73 15.78
CA THR A 154 -7.53 44.30 14.46
C THR A 154 -6.11 44.85 14.41
N GLY A 155 -5.22 44.21 13.65
CA GLY A 155 -3.85 44.71 13.42
C GLY A 155 -3.25 44.10 12.17
N ALA A 156 -3.14 44.89 11.09
CA ALA A 156 -2.45 44.47 9.88
C ALA A 156 -0.94 44.46 10.12
N GLY A 157 -0.30 43.29 9.97
CA GLY A 157 1.15 43.13 10.09
C GLY A 157 1.60 41.80 9.48
N ALA A 158 2.46 41.87 8.46
CA ALA A 158 3.04 40.67 7.85
C ALA A 158 3.98 39.97 8.87
N GLY A 159 3.74 38.69 9.13
CA GLY A 159 4.38 37.95 10.23
C GLY A 159 4.80 36.53 9.87
N VAL A 160 5.84 36.37 9.04
CA VAL A 160 6.53 35.09 8.85
C VAL A 160 7.37 34.77 10.09
N GLY A 161 6.77 34.10 11.08
CA GLY A 161 7.39 34.00 12.42
C GLY A 161 6.99 32.83 13.32
N GLY A 162 6.34 31.78 12.80
CA GLY A 162 5.90 30.63 13.63
C GLY A 162 6.82 29.40 13.62
N GLY A 163 7.27 28.96 12.43
CA GLY A 163 7.84 27.61 12.26
C GLY A 163 9.29 27.39 12.72
N LYS A 164 10.02 28.44 13.15
CA LYS A 164 11.46 28.31 13.48
C LYS A 164 11.72 27.40 14.69
N GLY A 165 10.81 27.35 15.66
CA GLY A 165 10.97 26.52 16.87
C GLY A 165 10.98 25.02 16.56
N ALA A 166 9.94 24.53 15.90
CA ALA A 166 9.83 23.11 15.56
C ALA A 166 10.88 22.66 14.52
N ALA A 167 11.23 23.50 13.53
CA ALA A 167 12.30 23.19 12.57
C ALA A 167 13.70 23.16 13.22
N ALA A 168 13.95 24.00 14.23
CA ALA A 168 15.19 23.95 15.02
C ALA A 168 15.23 22.75 15.98
N ALA A 169 14.11 22.40 16.61
CA ALA A 169 14.00 21.21 17.45
C ALA A 169 14.14 19.91 16.63
N ALA A 170 13.63 19.89 15.40
CA ALA A 170 13.93 18.83 14.44
C ALA A 170 15.42 18.83 14.07
N ALA A 171 16.03 19.96 13.70
CA ALA A 171 17.46 20.01 13.37
C ALA A 171 18.37 19.48 14.51
N ALA A 172 17.98 19.72 15.78
CA ALA A 172 18.66 19.18 16.96
C ALA A 172 18.63 17.64 17.08
N CYS A 173 17.82 16.92 16.29
CA CYS A 173 17.74 15.45 16.31
C CYS A 173 18.76 14.74 15.39
N GLY A 174 19.57 15.50 14.64
CA GLY A 174 20.58 14.96 13.71
C GLY A 174 20.36 15.33 12.25
N CYS A 175 19.21 15.89 11.87
CA CYS A 175 18.97 16.40 10.51
C CYS A 175 19.58 17.80 10.29
N GLY A 176 20.89 17.90 10.50
CA GLY A 176 21.75 18.99 10.06
C GLY A 176 21.25 20.39 10.40
N SER A 177 20.76 21.10 9.38
CA SER A 177 20.28 22.48 9.50
C SER A 177 18.75 22.57 9.40
N ALA A 178 18.17 23.68 9.88
CA ALA A 178 16.73 23.92 9.73
C ALA A 178 16.24 23.89 8.26
N ALA A 179 17.11 24.20 7.29
CA ALA A 179 16.81 24.07 5.86
C ALA A 179 16.71 22.60 5.42
N GLU A 180 17.52 21.71 5.99
CA GLU A 180 17.44 20.27 5.74
C GLU A 180 16.18 19.66 6.37
N ALA A 181 15.84 20.06 7.60
CA ALA A 181 14.60 19.64 8.26
C ALA A 181 13.34 20.07 7.46
N GLU A 182 13.35 21.26 6.85
CA GLU A 182 12.28 21.74 5.98
C GLU A 182 12.26 21.00 4.62
N ALA A 183 13.43 20.74 4.01
CA ALA A 183 13.53 19.93 2.79
C ALA A 183 12.99 18.50 3.01
N ARG A 184 13.29 17.89 4.15
CA ARG A 184 12.78 16.58 4.60
C ARG A 184 11.32 16.58 5.07
N GLY A 185 10.61 17.70 4.94
CA GLY A 185 9.19 17.83 5.27
C GLY A 185 8.83 17.87 6.76
N LEU A 186 9.83 17.79 7.66
CA LEU A 186 9.60 17.76 9.11
C LEU A 186 9.01 19.08 9.63
N GLY A 187 9.47 20.21 9.09
CA GLY A 187 8.96 21.53 9.45
C GLY A 187 7.47 21.68 9.12
N ALA A 188 7.05 21.28 7.92
CA ALA A 188 5.64 21.28 7.50
C ALA A 188 4.79 20.33 8.35
N LEU A 189 5.26 19.08 8.55
CA LEU A 189 4.56 18.10 9.37
C LEU A 189 4.36 18.59 10.82
N ALA A 190 5.35 19.26 11.41
CA ALA A 190 5.23 19.83 12.74
C ALA A 190 4.22 21.00 12.81
N ARG A 191 4.06 21.78 11.74
CA ARG A 191 3.04 22.84 11.64
C ARG A 191 1.63 22.28 11.49
N MET A 192 1.49 21.10 10.87
CA MET A 192 0.23 20.37 10.74
C MET A 192 -0.17 19.65 12.04
N LEU A 193 0.79 19.19 12.86
CA LEU A 193 0.53 18.24 13.94
C LEU A 193 -0.07 18.87 15.21
N ASP A 194 -1.15 18.28 15.71
CA ASP A 194 -1.79 18.64 16.98
C ASP A 194 -1.93 17.41 17.90
N LEU A 195 -1.22 17.48 19.05
CA LEU A 195 -1.22 16.45 20.10
C LEU A 195 -2.01 16.87 21.35
N SER A 196 -2.85 17.92 21.27
CA SER A 196 -3.54 18.51 22.43
C SER A 196 -4.61 17.60 23.06
N LEU A 197 -5.11 16.61 22.31
CA LEU A 197 -6.14 15.66 22.76
C LEU A 197 -5.57 14.30 23.19
N LEU A 198 -4.27 14.07 23.01
CA LEU A 198 -3.55 12.93 23.59
C LEU A 198 -3.15 13.24 25.04
N LYS A 199 -3.24 12.24 25.92
CA LYS A 199 -2.68 12.31 27.29
C LYS A 199 -1.16 12.25 27.22
N PHE A 200 -0.49 12.59 28.31
CA PHE A 200 0.98 12.44 28.40
C PHE A 200 1.42 10.99 28.13
N GLN A 201 0.78 10.01 28.78
CA GLN A 201 1.04 8.59 28.54
C GLN A 201 0.86 8.17 27.06
N ASP A 202 -0.13 8.73 26.34
CA ASP A 202 -0.34 8.41 24.93
C ASP A 202 0.80 8.99 24.06
N LYS A 203 1.31 10.18 24.40
CA LYS A 203 2.48 10.81 23.73
C LYS A 203 3.77 10.05 24.00
N ASP A 204 3.97 9.62 25.25
CA ASP A 204 5.11 8.79 25.65
C ASP A 204 5.09 7.45 24.91
N ALA A 205 3.90 6.87 24.69
CA ALA A 205 3.75 5.66 23.88
C ALA A 205 4.09 5.88 22.39
N LEU A 206 3.77 7.04 21.79
CA LEU A 206 4.24 7.35 20.43
C LEU A 206 5.77 7.41 20.35
N VAL A 207 6.41 8.02 21.35
CA VAL A 207 7.88 8.09 21.47
C VAL A 207 8.47 6.68 21.60
N GLU A 208 7.91 5.82 22.46
CA GLU A 208 8.35 4.43 22.64
C GLU A 208 8.23 3.60 21.34
N VAL A 209 7.17 3.82 20.56
CA VAL A 209 6.99 3.14 19.25
C VAL A 209 8.09 3.54 18.27
N PHE A 210 8.40 4.83 18.12
CA PHE A 210 9.50 5.26 17.25
C PHE A 210 10.87 4.73 17.71
N GLN A 211 11.10 4.64 19.03
CA GLN A 211 12.31 4.03 19.58
C GLN A 211 12.43 2.54 19.21
N LYS A 212 11.33 1.78 19.27
CA LYS A 212 11.28 0.35 18.89
C LYS A 212 11.46 0.12 17.38
N TRP A 213 11.18 1.12 16.55
CA TRP A 213 11.41 1.04 15.10
C TRP A 213 12.88 1.20 14.70
N ARG A 214 13.74 1.67 15.61
CA ARG A 214 15.18 1.75 15.39
C ARG A 214 15.80 0.36 15.26
N THR A 215 16.88 0.28 14.48
CA THR A 215 17.63 -0.93 14.13
C THR A 215 18.57 -1.44 15.23
N THR A 216 18.42 -0.96 16.46
CA THR A 216 19.28 -1.24 17.63
C THR A 216 19.37 -2.74 17.98
N VAL A 217 18.28 -3.50 17.76
CA VAL A 217 18.20 -4.93 18.08
C VAL A 217 17.78 -5.70 16.83
N PRO A 218 18.54 -6.71 16.35
CA PRO A 218 18.15 -7.55 15.23
C PRO A 218 16.74 -8.12 15.39
N TYR A 219 15.95 -8.13 14.32
CA TYR A 219 14.59 -8.67 14.32
C TYR A 219 14.37 -9.56 13.11
N ASP A 220 14.10 -10.84 13.36
CA ASP A 220 13.85 -11.85 12.34
C ASP A 220 12.37 -11.80 11.91
N MET A 221 12.08 -10.96 10.91
CA MET A 221 10.73 -10.83 10.36
C MET A 221 10.30 -12.09 9.60
N VAL A 222 11.23 -12.86 9.01
CA VAL A 222 10.90 -14.11 8.30
C VAL A 222 10.33 -15.12 9.28
N LYS A 223 10.99 -15.32 10.42
CA LYS A 223 10.50 -16.17 11.51
C LYS A 223 9.23 -15.65 12.16
N ALA A 224 9.08 -14.33 12.28
CA ALA A 224 7.86 -13.73 12.82
C ALA A 224 6.65 -13.92 11.89
N TRP A 225 6.84 -13.73 10.58
CA TRP A 225 5.84 -14.05 9.54
C TRP A 225 5.51 -15.55 9.51
N ASP A 226 6.52 -16.42 9.64
CA ASP A 226 6.31 -17.86 9.68
C ASP A 226 5.52 -18.29 10.92
N ALA A 227 5.85 -17.77 12.10
CA ALA A 227 5.09 -18.00 13.33
C ALA A 227 3.65 -17.49 13.21
N ARG A 228 3.44 -16.34 12.54
CA ARG A 228 2.12 -15.79 12.23
C ARG A 228 1.33 -16.74 11.33
N ALA A 229 1.94 -17.26 10.27
CA ALA A 229 1.34 -18.24 9.36
C ALA A 229 1.01 -19.57 10.07
N ARG A 230 1.92 -20.12 10.89
CA ARG A 230 1.66 -21.34 11.69
C ARG A 230 0.46 -21.17 12.61
N LYS A 231 0.35 -20.03 13.31
CA LYS A 231 -0.80 -19.74 14.18
C LYS A 231 -2.12 -19.65 13.40
N TRP A 232 -2.10 -19.17 12.15
CA TRP A 232 -3.30 -19.04 11.31
C TRP A 232 -3.74 -20.35 10.66
N TYR A 233 -2.83 -21.08 10.03
CA TYR A 233 -3.18 -22.29 9.30
C TYR A 233 -3.31 -23.52 10.21
N GLY A 234 -2.66 -23.52 11.38
CA GLY A 234 -2.62 -24.67 12.29
C GLY A 234 -2.10 -25.91 11.59
N ASP A 235 -2.81 -27.03 11.74
CA ASP A 235 -2.50 -28.32 11.11
C ASP A 235 -2.45 -28.25 9.57
N ARG A 236 -3.00 -27.20 8.95
CA ARG A 236 -2.97 -26.97 7.49
C ARG A 236 -1.77 -26.12 7.02
N TYR A 237 -0.82 -25.80 7.91
CA TYR A 237 0.33 -24.93 7.59
C TYR A 237 1.22 -25.49 6.47
N ASP A 238 1.44 -26.81 6.42
CA ASP A 238 2.24 -27.42 5.35
C ASP A 238 1.50 -27.35 4.00
N PHE A 239 0.17 -27.39 4.03
CA PHE A 239 -0.72 -27.20 2.90
C PHE A 239 -1.06 -25.72 2.60
N ARG A 240 -0.39 -24.75 3.24
CA ARG A 240 -0.76 -23.32 3.13
C ARG A 240 -0.76 -22.78 1.70
N ARG A 241 0.08 -23.31 0.80
CA ARG A 241 0.08 -22.95 -0.63
C ARG A 241 -1.30 -23.23 -1.28
N ASN A 242 -1.94 -24.34 -0.90
CA ASN A 242 -3.26 -24.73 -1.39
C ASN A 242 -4.36 -23.92 -0.69
N MET A 243 -4.16 -23.53 0.57
CA MET A 243 -5.10 -22.65 1.29
C MET A 243 -5.10 -21.23 0.70
N VAL A 244 -3.94 -20.70 0.32
CA VAL A 244 -3.81 -19.41 -0.39
C VAL A 244 -4.47 -19.45 -1.77
N ASP A 245 -4.34 -20.57 -2.48
CA ASP A 245 -4.99 -20.79 -3.77
C ASP A 245 -6.52 -20.84 -3.65
N TRP A 246 -7.02 -21.58 -2.65
CA TRP A 246 -8.44 -21.63 -2.31
C TRP A 246 -8.99 -20.26 -1.88
N ASP A 247 -8.30 -19.54 -0.98
CA ASP A 247 -8.69 -18.19 -0.55
C ASP A 247 -8.80 -17.24 -1.76
N TYR A 248 -7.88 -17.34 -2.73
CA TYR A 248 -7.94 -16.52 -3.92
C TYR A 248 -9.17 -16.84 -4.77
N HIS A 249 -9.32 -18.10 -5.20
CA HIS A 249 -10.35 -18.50 -6.15
C HIS A 249 -11.77 -18.56 -5.55
N MET A 250 -11.91 -18.78 -4.24
CA MET A 250 -13.20 -18.96 -3.56
C MET A 250 -13.65 -17.75 -2.72
N ARG A 251 -12.75 -16.80 -2.42
CA ARG A 251 -13.08 -15.57 -1.67
C ARG A 251 -12.71 -14.31 -2.44
N LEU A 252 -11.43 -14.15 -2.79
CA LEU A 252 -10.92 -12.90 -3.34
C LEU A 252 -11.46 -12.62 -4.75
N GLN A 253 -11.30 -13.55 -5.68
CA GLN A 253 -11.76 -13.40 -7.05
C GLN A 253 -13.30 -13.26 -7.16
N PRO A 254 -14.12 -14.06 -6.44
CA PRO A 254 -15.59 -13.91 -6.47
C PRO A 254 -16.12 -12.66 -5.74
N ALA A 255 -15.35 -12.04 -4.83
CA ALA A 255 -15.72 -10.75 -4.25
C ALA A 255 -15.61 -9.59 -5.25
N GLY A 256 -14.87 -9.80 -6.35
CA GLY A 256 -14.69 -8.84 -7.42
C GLY A 256 -13.73 -7.69 -7.08
N THR A 257 -13.62 -6.76 -8.03
CA THR A 257 -12.87 -5.51 -7.86
C THR A 257 -13.84 -4.40 -7.45
N PRO A 258 -13.60 -3.65 -6.36
CA PRO A 258 -14.48 -2.55 -5.93
C PRO A 258 -14.82 -1.58 -7.07
N GLY A 259 -16.10 -1.23 -7.21
CA GLY A 259 -16.59 -0.34 -8.27
C GLY A 259 -16.62 -0.95 -9.68
N CYS A 260 -16.27 -2.23 -9.85
CA CYS A 260 -16.37 -2.96 -11.12
C CYS A 260 -17.46 -4.04 -11.07
N ASP A 261 -17.90 -4.52 -12.24
CA ASP A 261 -18.74 -5.73 -12.32
C ASP A 261 -17.96 -6.94 -11.74
N PRO A 262 -18.51 -7.66 -10.72
CA PRO A 262 -17.89 -8.85 -10.15
C PRO A 262 -17.58 -9.96 -11.17
N ALA A 263 -18.26 -10.00 -12.32
CA ALA A 263 -17.99 -10.95 -13.39
C ALA A 263 -16.57 -10.81 -14.00
N HIS A 264 -15.94 -9.64 -13.88
CA HIS A 264 -14.54 -9.44 -14.27
C HIS A 264 -13.53 -9.98 -13.23
N GLY A 265 -13.99 -10.36 -12.03
CA GLY A 265 -13.16 -10.87 -10.96
C GLY A 265 -12.25 -9.80 -10.33
N SER A 266 -11.03 -10.20 -9.97
CA SER A 266 -10.08 -9.40 -9.19
C SER A 266 -8.95 -8.80 -10.01
N ILE A 267 -8.71 -7.49 -9.84
CA ILE A 267 -7.51 -6.78 -10.30
C ILE A 267 -6.27 -7.07 -9.44
N ILE A 268 -6.47 -7.53 -8.21
CA ILE A 268 -5.39 -8.12 -7.40
C ILE A 268 -5.06 -9.46 -8.05
N HIS A 269 -3.90 -9.54 -8.72
CA HIS A 269 -3.51 -10.71 -9.50
C HIS A 269 -3.03 -11.85 -8.60
N PHE A 270 -3.40 -13.10 -8.94
CA PHE A 270 -3.08 -14.31 -8.17
C PHE A 270 -1.62 -14.40 -7.73
N HIS A 271 -0.66 -14.19 -8.65
CA HIS A 271 0.76 -14.27 -8.31
C HIS A 271 1.20 -13.26 -7.25
N HIS A 272 0.68 -12.03 -7.27
CA HIS A 272 1.04 -11.00 -6.27
C HIS A 272 0.41 -11.33 -4.92
N PHE A 273 -0.86 -11.77 -4.91
CA PHE A 273 -1.52 -12.24 -3.69
C PHE A 273 -0.80 -13.45 -3.08
N ARG A 274 -0.46 -14.46 -3.90
CA ARG A 274 0.27 -15.67 -3.47
C ARG A 274 1.66 -15.33 -2.94
N HIS A 275 2.41 -14.48 -3.64
CA HIS A 275 3.74 -14.07 -3.20
C HIS A 275 3.67 -13.33 -1.85
N TRP A 276 2.75 -12.37 -1.71
CA TRP A 276 2.54 -11.68 -0.42
C TRP A 276 2.14 -12.62 0.71
N ARG A 277 1.16 -13.52 0.50
CA ARG A 277 0.74 -14.50 1.54
C ARG A 277 1.87 -15.45 1.96
N MET A 278 2.84 -15.71 1.08
CA MET A 278 3.97 -16.61 1.34
C MET A 278 5.21 -15.92 1.93
N HIS A 279 5.45 -14.64 1.60
CA HIS A 279 6.71 -13.95 1.90
C HIS A 279 6.56 -12.56 2.56
N GLY A 280 5.34 -12.03 2.64
CA GLY A 280 5.06 -10.73 3.22
C GLY A 280 5.45 -9.52 2.34
N VAL A 281 5.77 -9.70 1.06
CA VAL A 281 6.10 -8.63 0.12
C VAL A 281 4.94 -8.42 -0.85
N ALA A 282 4.35 -7.22 -0.89
CA ALA A 282 3.20 -6.85 -1.73
C ALA A 282 3.61 -5.96 -2.89
N HIS A 283 4.44 -4.96 -2.60
CA HIS A 283 4.95 -3.96 -3.54
C HIS A 283 6.44 -4.20 -3.74
N GLU A 284 6.72 -5.09 -4.67
CA GLU A 284 8.07 -5.45 -5.06
C GLU A 284 8.56 -4.59 -6.22
N LEU A 285 9.87 -4.35 -6.29
CA LEU A 285 10.55 -3.82 -7.46
C LEU A 285 11.41 -4.90 -8.12
N ARG A 286 11.48 -4.84 -9.45
CA ARG A 286 12.27 -5.79 -10.24
C ARG A 286 13.75 -5.77 -9.80
N ASP A 287 14.37 -6.96 -9.81
CA ASP A 287 15.78 -7.19 -9.53
C ASP A 287 16.26 -6.63 -8.16
N SER A 288 15.35 -6.55 -7.18
CA SER A 288 15.59 -6.04 -5.83
C SER A 288 15.50 -7.14 -4.77
N THR A 289 16.27 -7.02 -3.69
CA THR A 289 16.26 -7.96 -2.55
C THR A 289 15.53 -7.39 -1.34
N TYR A 290 14.70 -8.22 -0.71
CA TYR A 290 13.86 -7.87 0.45
C TYR A 290 14.29 -8.68 1.68
N ASN A 291 15.34 -8.22 2.34
CA ASN A 291 16.05 -8.93 3.40
C ASN A 291 16.02 -8.22 4.77
N ALA A 292 15.54 -6.97 4.84
CA ALA A 292 15.46 -6.18 6.06
C ALA A 292 14.03 -6.14 6.64
N PRO A 293 13.84 -6.10 7.97
CA PRO A 293 12.52 -6.07 8.59
C PRO A 293 11.85 -4.69 8.47
N ASN A 294 10.61 -4.62 7.99
CA ASN A 294 9.78 -3.42 8.13
C ASN A 294 9.32 -3.29 9.59
N ARG A 295 10.10 -2.59 10.41
CA ARG A 295 9.81 -2.41 11.84
C ARG A 295 8.54 -1.59 12.10
N SER A 296 8.07 -0.84 11.11
CA SER A 296 6.81 -0.08 11.20
C SER A 296 5.55 -0.96 11.16
N LEU A 297 5.68 -2.27 10.95
CA LEU A 297 4.61 -3.26 11.07
C LEU A 297 4.70 -4.12 12.35
N LEU A 298 5.55 -3.73 13.30
CA LEU A 298 5.62 -4.34 14.63
C LEU A 298 4.65 -3.64 15.58
N SER A 299 4.01 -4.40 16.45
CA SER A 299 3.09 -3.90 17.47
C SER A 299 3.14 -4.69 18.78
N THR A 300 2.40 -4.20 19.76
CA THR A 300 2.21 -4.83 21.06
C THR A 300 0.90 -5.64 21.08
N ALA A 301 0.99 -6.96 21.02
CA ALA A 301 -0.18 -7.82 21.29
C ALA A 301 -0.34 -8.04 22.79
N PHE A 302 -1.57 -7.90 23.29
CA PHE A 302 -1.93 -8.14 24.69
C PHE A 302 -2.64 -9.49 24.86
N GLY A 303 -2.44 -10.14 26.00
CA GLY A 303 -3.08 -11.40 26.34
C GLY A 303 -3.07 -11.67 27.84
N ARG A 304 -3.50 -12.88 28.24
CA ARG A 304 -3.42 -13.35 29.62
C ARG A 304 -2.82 -14.75 29.68
N THR A 305 -1.95 -15.01 30.65
CA THR A 305 -1.45 -16.37 30.94
C THR A 305 -2.57 -17.23 31.52
N LYS A 306 -2.50 -18.56 31.33
CA LYS A 306 -3.45 -19.52 31.93
C LYS A 306 -3.09 -19.93 33.37
N GLU A 307 -1.99 -19.42 33.91
CA GLU A 307 -1.33 -19.99 35.09
C GLU A 307 -1.70 -19.29 36.41
N PHE A 308 -2.35 -18.12 36.35
CA PHE A 308 -2.71 -17.37 37.56
C PHE A 308 -4.16 -17.64 37.98
N LYS A 309 -4.30 -18.51 38.98
CA LYS A 309 -5.55 -18.73 39.72
C LYS A 309 -5.67 -17.75 40.87
N ASP A 310 -6.85 -17.17 41.04
CA ASP A 310 -7.15 -16.32 42.19
C ASP A 310 -7.38 -17.13 43.47
N ARG A 311 -7.66 -16.43 44.58
CA ARG A 311 -7.94 -17.05 45.89
C ARG A 311 -9.24 -17.87 45.93
N THR A 312 -10.05 -17.85 44.87
CA THR A 312 -11.24 -18.69 44.69
C THR A 312 -10.99 -19.88 43.75
N GLY A 313 -9.75 -20.05 43.27
CA GLY A 313 -9.36 -21.12 42.33
C GLY A 313 -9.71 -20.82 40.87
N ARG A 314 -10.23 -19.63 40.57
CA ARG A 314 -10.63 -19.23 39.22
C ARG A 314 -9.42 -18.73 38.43
N ASP A 315 -9.27 -19.21 37.20
CA ASP A 315 -8.25 -18.71 36.27
C ASP A 315 -8.56 -17.26 35.88
N VAL A 316 -7.88 -16.30 36.53
CA VAL A 316 -7.98 -14.87 36.21
C VAL A 316 -6.93 -14.48 35.17
N GLY A 317 -5.76 -15.15 35.24
CA GLY A 317 -4.64 -14.98 34.33
C GLY A 317 -3.83 -13.70 34.57
N ARG A 318 -2.51 -13.75 34.38
CA ARG A 318 -1.68 -12.54 34.43
C ARG A 318 -1.69 -11.87 33.06
N SER A 319 -2.04 -10.60 32.99
CA SER A 319 -1.90 -9.80 31.77
C SER A 319 -0.44 -9.80 31.31
N VAL A 320 -0.22 -10.13 30.04
CA VAL A 320 1.09 -10.15 29.38
C VAL A 320 1.00 -9.43 28.04
N SER A 321 2.11 -8.83 27.63
CA SER A 321 2.27 -8.12 26.36
C SER A 321 3.47 -8.68 25.60
N ALA A 322 3.32 -8.89 24.29
CA ALA A 322 4.37 -9.38 23.42
C ALA A 322 4.58 -8.41 22.24
N TRP A 323 5.76 -7.82 22.17
CA TRP A 323 6.19 -7.01 21.01
C TRP A 323 6.58 -7.92 19.84
N GLY A 324 6.04 -7.67 18.65
CA GLY A 324 6.38 -8.44 17.46
C GLY A 324 5.48 -8.14 16.25
N PHE A 325 5.56 -8.99 15.24
CA PHE A 325 4.74 -8.86 14.04
C PHE A 325 3.33 -9.44 14.27
N TRP A 326 2.34 -8.57 14.38
CA TRP A 326 0.93 -8.94 14.61
C TRP A 326 -0.03 -8.35 13.57
N ALA A 327 0.49 -7.87 12.44
CA ALA A 327 -0.32 -7.39 11.34
C ALA A 327 -1.28 -8.47 10.79
N ASP A 328 -2.22 -8.05 9.94
CA ASP A 328 -2.96 -8.97 9.08
C ASP A 328 -1.99 -9.67 8.10
N ALA A 329 -2.16 -10.98 7.95
CA ALA A 329 -1.38 -11.84 7.04
C ALA A 329 -2.30 -12.63 6.09
N LEU A 330 -3.58 -12.26 6.05
CA LEU A 330 -4.64 -12.85 5.25
C LEU A 330 -5.18 -11.81 4.26
N ASN A 331 -5.62 -10.64 4.74
CA ASN A 331 -6.02 -9.51 3.91
C ASN A 331 -4.81 -8.64 3.60
N GLY A 332 -4.42 -8.57 2.32
CA GLY A 332 -3.26 -7.78 1.88
C GLY A 332 -3.55 -6.29 1.71
N PRO A 333 -2.50 -5.45 1.62
CA PRO A 333 -2.59 -3.98 1.54
C PRO A 333 -3.22 -3.45 0.25
N PHE A 334 -3.47 -4.33 -0.73
CA PHE A 334 -3.86 -3.98 -2.10
C PHE A 334 -5.12 -3.13 -2.20
N HIS A 335 -6.12 -3.33 -1.32
CA HIS A 335 -7.39 -2.61 -1.38
C HIS A 335 -7.22 -1.09 -1.16
N GLY A 336 -6.28 -0.66 -0.32
CA GLY A 336 -6.11 0.75 0.02
C GLY A 336 -5.73 1.62 -1.19
N LEU A 337 -4.72 1.20 -1.96
CA LEU A 337 -4.14 2.01 -3.04
C LEU A 337 -4.22 1.36 -4.43
N GLY A 338 -4.54 0.06 -4.52
CA GLY A 338 -4.35 -0.74 -5.72
C GLY A 338 -5.62 -1.21 -6.45
N VAL A 339 -6.83 -0.95 -5.95
CA VAL A 339 -8.05 -1.49 -6.58
C VAL A 339 -8.98 -0.45 -7.21
N LEU A 340 -8.72 0.85 -6.99
CA LEU A 340 -9.48 1.95 -7.58
C LEU A 340 -8.54 2.96 -8.24
N ALA A 341 -8.52 2.99 -9.57
CA ALA A 341 -7.96 4.05 -10.41
C ALA A 341 -9.08 4.95 -10.98
N GLU A 342 -8.76 6.22 -11.22
CA GLU A 342 -9.67 7.18 -11.88
C GLU A 342 -9.70 7.02 -13.40
N GLU A 343 -8.64 6.45 -13.97
CA GLU A 343 -8.45 6.28 -15.41
C GLU A 343 -9.03 4.91 -15.85
N PRO A 344 -10.14 4.86 -16.63
CA PRO A 344 -10.83 3.60 -16.93
C PRO A 344 -9.98 2.56 -17.65
N GLY A 345 -8.92 2.98 -18.34
CA GLY A 345 -7.98 2.10 -19.04
C GLY A 345 -7.30 1.06 -18.15
N PHE A 346 -7.18 1.28 -16.84
CA PHE A 346 -6.65 0.27 -15.91
C PHE A 346 -7.53 -0.98 -15.81
N TYR A 347 -8.84 -0.83 -16.01
CA TYR A 347 -9.81 -1.94 -15.91
C TYR A 347 -10.05 -2.67 -17.25
N LYS A 348 -9.25 -2.38 -18.29
CA LYS A 348 -9.31 -3.07 -19.58
C LYS A 348 -9.10 -4.58 -19.40
N VAL A 349 -10.12 -5.37 -19.72
CA VAL A 349 -10.08 -6.85 -19.63
C VAL A 349 -9.61 -7.44 -20.95
N THR A 350 -8.68 -8.39 -20.87
CA THR A 350 -8.16 -9.19 -21.99
C THR A 350 -8.04 -10.64 -21.54
N ASN A 351 -8.48 -11.61 -22.34
CA ASN A 351 -8.43 -13.03 -21.98
C ASN A 351 -9.09 -13.37 -20.61
N LYS A 352 -10.23 -12.73 -20.31
CA LYS A 352 -10.97 -12.86 -19.03
C LYS A 352 -10.20 -12.41 -17.77
N GLN A 353 -9.15 -11.61 -17.92
CA GLN A 353 -8.37 -11.03 -16.83
C GLN A 353 -8.08 -9.55 -17.08
N PHE A 354 -7.86 -8.76 -16.03
CA PHE A 354 -7.43 -7.38 -16.20
C PHE A 354 -6.03 -7.31 -16.84
N ALA A 355 -5.87 -6.45 -17.85
CA ALA A 355 -4.59 -6.22 -18.52
C ALA A 355 -3.56 -5.53 -17.60
N ARG A 356 -4.04 -4.93 -16.51
CA ARG A 356 -3.30 -4.28 -15.42
C ARG A 356 -3.67 -4.94 -14.09
N THR A 357 -2.82 -4.76 -13.10
CA THR A 357 -2.91 -5.40 -11.80
C THR A 357 -2.96 -4.35 -10.69
N ALA A 358 -3.28 -4.77 -9.47
CA ALA A 358 -3.33 -3.87 -8.33
C ALA A 358 -2.00 -3.14 -8.03
N LEU A 359 -0.86 -3.68 -8.48
CA LEU A 359 0.44 -3.02 -8.36
C LEU A 359 0.60 -1.89 -9.40
N ASP A 360 0.10 -2.09 -10.62
CA ASP A 360 0.07 -1.05 -11.67
C ASP A 360 -0.79 0.15 -11.23
N VAL A 361 -1.95 -0.13 -10.62
CA VAL A 361 -2.86 0.88 -10.06
C VAL A 361 -2.21 1.58 -8.86
N ALA A 362 -1.59 0.84 -7.93
CA ALA A 362 -0.96 1.44 -6.75
C ALA A 362 0.21 2.37 -7.09
N GLU A 363 1.10 1.98 -8.02
CA GLU A 363 2.20 2.86 -8.48
C GLU A 363 1.66 4.11 -9.18
N HIS A 364 0.62 3.97 -10.02
CA HIS A 364 -0.01 5.11 -10.68
C HIS A 364 -0.70 6.05 -9.68
N ASN A 365 -1.49 5.52 -8.75
CA ASN A 365 -2.22 6.31 -7.77
C ASN A 365 -1.28 7.11 -6.86
N VAL A 366 -0.24 6.47 -6.31
CA VAL A 366 0.74 7.20 -5.47
C VAL A 366 1.50 8.25 -6.28
N LYS A 367 1.83 7.96 -7.55
CA LYS A 367 2.40 8.96 -8.46
C LYS A 367 1.44 10.13 -8.72
N ALA A 368 0.14 9.87 -8.91
CA ALA A 368 -0.87 10.89 -9.13
C ALA A 368 -1.06 11.78 -7.89
N LEU A 369 -1.13 11.18 -6.69
CA LEU A 369 -1.20 11.92 -5.42
C LEU A 369 0.04 12.81 -5.21
N LEU A 370 1.25 12.28 -5.42
CA LEU A 370 2.48 13.07 -5.31
C LEU A 370 2.60 14.16 -6.39
N HIS A 371 2.03 13.94 -7.59
CA HIS A 371 1.96 14.98 -8.61
C HIS A 371 1.00 16.10 -8.18
N GLU A 372 -0.24 15.76 -7.83
CA GLU A 372 -1.29 16.71 -7.42
C GLU A 372 -0.91 17.54 -6.19
N LEU A 373 -0.26 16.92 -5.20
CA LEU A 373 0.27 17.66 -4.05
C LEU A 373 1.21 18.78 -4.50
N ARG A 374 2.14 18.48 -5.42
CA ARG A 374 3.22 19.38 -5.86
C ARG A 374 2.75 20.44 -6.85
N THR A 375 1.89 20.09 -7.80
CA THR A 375 1.42 20.98 -8.87
C THR A 375 0.08 21.65 -8.57
N GLY A 376 -0.76 21.05 -7.73
CA GLY A 376 -2.17 21.39 -7.58
C GLY A 376 -3.04 20.98 -8.79
N GLN A 377 -2.51 20.16 -9.70
CA GLN A 377 -3.16 19.77 -10.95
C GLN A 377 -3.26 18.25 -11.07
N ARG A 378 -4.42 17.74 -11.51
CA ARG A 378 -4.65 16.30 -11.71
C ARG A 378 -3.66 15.69 -12.70
N LEU A 379 -3.08 14.55 -12.35
CA LEU A 379 -2.27 13.76 -13.28
C LEU A 379 -3.18 13.00 -14.26
N ALA A 380 -3.52 13.61 -15.39
CA ALA A 380 -4.21 12.93 -16.48
C ALA A 380 -3.22 12.09 -17.32
N LEU A 381 -3.70 10.96 -17.87
CA LEU A 381 -3.02 10.30 -18.98
C LEU A 381 -3.34 11.06 -20.29
N ALA A 382 -2.40 11.08 -21.23
CA ALA A 382 -2.66 11.66 -22.55
C ALA A 382 -3.74 10.83 -23.28
N GLU A 383 -4.53 11.50 -24.13
CA GLU A 383 -5.60 10.83 -24.87
C GLU A 383 -5.05 9.66 -25.72
N GLY A 384 -5.68 8.49 -25.62
CA GLY A 384 -5.22 7.27 -26.29
C GLY A 384 -3.95 6.63 -25.70
N ALA A 385 -3.33 7.19 -24.67
CA ALA A 385 -2.18 6.57 -24.01
C ALA A 385 -2.60 5.32 -23.24
N GLU A 386 -1.97 4.18 -23.54
CA GLU A 386 -2.10 2.99 -22.70
C GLU A 386 -1.61 3.30 -21.28
N PRO A 387 -2.30 2.79 -20.22
CA PRO A 387 -1.86 2.98 -18.84
C PRO A 387 -0.39 2.60 -18.65
N PRO A 388 0.32 3.19 -17.68
CA PRO A 388 1.65 2.72 -17.30
C PRO A 388 1.56 1.28 -16.78
N ARG A 389 2.69 0.57 -16.86
CA ARG A 389 2.91 -0.61 -16.01
C ARG A 389 3.74 -0.22 -14.82
N ALA A 390 3.48 -0.85 -13.68
CA ALA A 390 4.38 -0.76 -12.55
C ALA A 390 5.78 -1.23 -12.97
N ARG A 391 6.80 -0.61 -12.36
CA ARG A 391 8.18 -1.11 -12.39
C ARG A 391 8.37 -2.33 -11.50
N ALA A 392 7.30 -2.75 -10.84
CA ALA A 392 7.23 -3.93 -10.02
C ALA A 392 7.57 -5.21 -10.78
N ALA A 393 8.11 -6.18 -10.05
CA ALA A 393 8.33 -7.50 -10.62
C ALA A 393 6.99 -8.15 -10.99
N ARG A 394 6.91 -8.73 -12.19
CA ARG A 394 5.72 -9.44 -12.63
C ARG A 394 5.81 -10.90 -12.20
N GLY A 395 5.08 -11.26 -11.16
CA GLY A 395 5.10 -12.62 -10.63
C GLY A 395 6.32 -12.90 -9.75
N PRO A 396 6.49 -14.15 -9.31
CA PRO A 396 7.26 -14.44 -8.10
C PRO A 396 8.77 -14.35 -8.33
N THR A 397 9.42 -13.56 -7.49
CA THR A 397 10.84 -13.20 -7.49
C THR A 397 11.67 -13.90 -6.45
N SER A 398 11.04 -14.66 -5.54
CA SER A 398 11.81 -15.49 -4.63
C SER A 398 12.74 -16.33 -5.51
N LEU A 399 14.03 -16.34 -5.19
CA LEU A 399 15.03 -17.03 -6.02
C LEU A 399 14.58 -18.48 -6.28
N ALA A 400 13.94 -19.08 -5.27
CA ALA A 400 13.27 -20.38 -5.33
C ALA A 400 12.15 -20.48 -6.38
N ASP A 401 11.21 -19.53 -6.46
CA ASP A 401 10.14 -19.55 -7.46
C ASP A 401 10.66 -19.23 -8.87
N LEU A 402 11.69 -18.38 -9.02
CA LEU A 402 12.37 -18.15 -10.30
C LEU A 402 13.13 -19.41 -10.76
N THR A 403 13.84 -20.09 -9.85
CA THR A 403 14.47 -21.38 -10.17
C THR A 403 13.43 -22.45 -10.50
N ALA A 404 12.29 -22.49 -9.79
CA ALA A 404 11.21 -23.44 -10.04
C ALA A 404 10.52 -23.22 -11.40
N ALA A 405 10.31 -21.95 -11.78
CA ALA A 405 9.77 -21.59 -13.09
C ALA A 405 10.75 -21.94 -14.24
N ASN A 406 12.06 -21.79 -14.01
CA ASN A 406 13.07 -22.20 -14.99
C ASN A 406 13.24 -23.73 -15.08
N SER A 407 13.21 -24.47 -13.96
CA SER A 407 13.24 -25.94 -13.99
C SER A 407 11.99 -26.52 -14.67
N GLY A 408 10.82 -25.89 -14.51
CA GLY A 408 9.60 -26.26 -15.22
C GLY A 408 9.63 -26.01 -16.74
N ARG A 409 10.54 -25.17 -17.25
CA ARG A 409 10.79 -25.01 -18.70
C ARG A 409 11.72 -26.08 -19.25
N GLY A 410 12.77 -26.44 -18.51
CA GLY A 410 13.74 -27.46 -18.93
C GLY A 410 13.12 -28.86 -19.15
N GLU A 411 12.10 -29.22 -18.36
CA GLU A 411 11.41 -30.52 -18.50
C GLU A 411 10.45 -30.61 -19.70
N ALA A 412 10.03 -29.46 -20.26
CA ALA A 412 9.17 -29.40 -21.44
C ALA A 412 9.98 -29.44 -22.75
N GLU A 413 11.17 -28.83 -22.77
CA GLU A 413 12.06 -28.82 -23.95
C GLU A 413 13.00 -30.04 -24.01
N GLY A 414 13.27 -30.71 -22.87
CA GLY A 414 14.14 -31.89 -22.80
C GLY A 414 13.51 -33.26 -23.12
N LYS A 415 12.27 -33.32 -23.63
CA LYS A 415 11.55 -34.59 -23.91
C LYS A 415 11.29 -34.88 -25.39
N ALA A 416 11.90 -34.11 -26.29
CA ALA A 416 11.67 -34.20 -27.73
C ALA A 416 12.96 -34.34 -28.57
N GLU A 417 13.99 -35.02 -28.05
CA GLU A 417 15.14 -35.48 -28.86
C GLU A 417 15.85 -36.67 -28.18
N GLY A 418 16.29 -37.66 -28.95
CA GLY A 418 17.17 -38.74 -28.44
C GLY A 418 16.53 -40.10 -28.12
N LYS A 419 15.84 -40.73 -29.09
CA LYS A 419 15.63 -42.20 -29.08
C LYS A 419 15.97 -42.82 -30.44
N ALA A 420 17.25 -43.13 -30.64
CA ALA A 420 17.73 -44.01 -31.69
C ALA A 420 19.12 -44.57 -31.31
N GLU A 421 19.13 -45.78 -30.75
CA GLU A 421 19.84 -46.97 -31.27
C GLU A 421 20.10 -47.99 -30.16
N GLU A 422 19.96 -49.26 -30.53
CA GLU A 422 19.96 -50.43 -29.64
C GLU A 422 21.03 -51.41 -30.11
N GLY A 423 21.70 -52.06 -29.16
CA GLY A 423 22.42 -53.32 -29.40
C GLY A 423 23.94 -53.23 -29.40
N THR A 424 24.57 -53.72 -28.32
CA THR A 424 25.10 -55.10 -28.28
C THR A 424 25.59 -55.43 -26.87
N ALA A 425 25.81 -56.73 -26.59
CA ALA A 425 25.94 -57.26 -25.24
C ALA A 425 27.37 -57.73 -24.89
N ALA A 426 27.52 -58.08 -23.60
CA ALA A 426 28.42 -59.09 -23.02
C ALA A 426 29.62 -58.64 -22.15
N GLU A 427 29.57 -59.19 -20.93
CA GLU A 427 30.65 -59.79 -20.11
C GLU A 427 31.66 -59.00 -19.26
N GLU A 428 31.63 -59.41 -17.98
CA GLU A 428 32.71 -59.69 -17.02
C GLU A 428 33.75 -58.65 -16.56
N GLY A 429 33.77 -58.47 -15.22
CA GLY A 429 34.98 -58.76 -14.44
C GLY A 429 35.49 -57.66 -13.49
N GLY A 430 35.69 -58.00 -12.19
CA GLY A 430 36.79 -57.39 -11.41
C GLY A 430 36.51 -56.83 -10.00
N LYS A 431 36.42 -57.72 -9.00
CA LYS A 431 36.96 -57.60 -7.62
C LYS A 431 36.96 -56.27 -6.83
N ALA A 432 36.13 -56.27 -5.78
CA ALA A 432 36.47 -56.16 -4.34
C ALA A 432 37.85 -55.63 -3.86
N GLY A 433 37.79 -54.82 -2.79
CA GLY A 433 38.87 -54.56 -1.83
C GLY A 433 38.32 -54.06 -0.48
N GLU A 434 38.39 -54.88 0.57
CA GLU A 434 37.98 -54.55 1.95
C GLU A 434 39.08 -53.81 2.74
N GLY A 435 38.68 -53.13 3.83
CA GLY A 435 39.59 -52.55 4.82
C GLY A 435 38.88 -52.12 6.10
N THR A 436 38.83 -53.00 7.10
CA THR A 436 38.50 -52.70 8.51
C THR A 436 39.75 -52.09 9.23
N ALA A 437 39.77 -51.61 10.48
CA ALA A 437 38.88 -51.73 11.63
C ALA A 437 39.10 -50.59 12.69
N GLU A 438 38.12 -50.43 13.59
CA GLU A 438 38.21 -50.25 15.08
C GLU A 438 38.89 -49.04 15.79
N GLY A 439 38.34 -48.68 16.97
CA GLY A 439 39.16 -48.02 18.03
C GLY A 439 38.52 -47.13 19.13
N ALA A 440 37.61 -47.63 19.98
CA ALA A 440 37.35 -47.18 21.39
C ALA A 440 36.89 -45.69 21.65
N ALA A 441 36.37 -45.26 22.82
CA ALA A 441 36.05 -45.91 24.11
C ALA A 441 34.87 -45.19 24.84
N GLU A 442 34.31 -45.81 25.88
CA GLU A 442 33.26 -45.26 26.75
C GLU A 442 33.77 -44.32 27.87
N ALA A 443 32.87 -43.49 28.43
CA ALA A 443 32.92 -43.09 29.85
C ALA A 443 31.50 -42.78 30.39
N LYS A 444 31.20 -43.24 31.62
CA LYS A 444 29.86 -43.26 32.24
C LYS A 444 29.93 -43.17 33.77
N ALA A 445 29.25 -42.19 34.39
CA ALA A 445 28.83 -42.12 35.81
C ALA A 445 28.00 -40.82 36.00
N ALA A 446 26.76 -40.80 36.50
CA ALA A 446 26.27 -41.09 37.86
C ALA A 446 26.69 -40.01 38.89
N GLY A 447 25.85 -39.58 39.84
CA GLY A 447 24.46 -39.96 40.16
C GLY A 447 24.00 -39.28 41.48
N GLU A 448 22.98 -39.86 42.12
CA GLU A 448 22.44 -39.53 43.47
C GLU A 448 21.57 -38.25 43.61
N GLY A 449 20.52 -38.23 44.44
CA GLY A 449 20.02 -39.29 45.33
C GLY A 449 18.55 -39.11 45.75
N GLN A 450 17.89 -40.24 46.05
CA GLN A 450 16.51 -40.32 46.55
C GLN A 450 16.46 -40.37 48.09
N GLN A 451 15.30 -40.04 48.66
CA GLN A 451 14.75 -40.57 49.92
C GLN A 451 13.27 -40.14 50.01
N GLY A 452 12.28 -40.98 50.38
CA GLY A 452 12.28 -42.43 50.57
C GLY A 452 11.03 -42.89 51.34
N GLU A 453 10.31 -43.89 50.81
CA GLU A 453 9.48 -44.91 51.52
C GLU A 453 8.38 -44.51 52.55
N ALA A 454 7.28 -45.24 52.78
CA ALA A 454 6.63 -46.41 52.16
C ALA A 454 5.10 -46.34 52.53
N ARG A 455 4.15 -47.26 52.28
CA ARG A 455 4.20 -48.73 52.18
C ARG A 455 2.85 -49.30 51.66
N LYS A 456 2.94 -50.35 50.82
CA LYS A 456 2.02 -51.51 50.67
C LYS A 456 0.49 -51.37 50.42
N ALA A 457 0.11 -52.02 49.31
CA ALA A 457 -0.96 -53.04 49.16
C ALA A 457 -2.40 -52.61 48.85
N GLY A 458 -3.06 -53.38 47.97
CA GLY A 458 -4.49 -53.32 47.69
C GLY A 458 -4.85 -53.63 46.23
N ALA A 459 -5.27 -54.86 45.94
CA ALA A 459 -5.80 -55.25 44.63
C ALA A 459 -7.24 -54.74 44.40
N GLY A 460 -7.70 -54.73 43.14
CA GLY A 460 -9.11 -54.98 42.84
C GLY A 460 -9.86 -53.94 41.99
N ALA A 461 -10.12 -54.32 40.74
CA ALA A 461 -11.43 -54.34 40.09
C ALA A 461 -12.40 -53.13 40.18
N GLY A 462 -12.86 -52.64 39.02
CA GLY A 462 -14.26 -52.18 38.86
C GLY A 462 -15.23 -53.37 38.84
N PRO A 463 -16.56 -53.22 38.62
CA PRO A 463 -17.16 -52.20 37.75
C PRO A 463 -18.56 -51.64 38.18
N SER A 464 -19.14 -50.79 37.32
CA SER A 464 -20.57 -50.68 36.93
C SER A 464 -21.75 -50.70 37.94
N GLY A 465 -22.68 -49.77 37.71
CA GLY A 465 -24.11 -49.84 38.12
C GLY A 465 -24.59 -48.47 38.63
N GLN A 466 -25.69 -47.80 38.23
CA GLN A 466 -26.91 -47.99 37.42
C GLN A 466 -28.11 -47.44 38.23
N SER A 467 -29.07 -46.82 37.54
CA SER A 467 -30.43 -46.45 38.05
C SER A 467 -30.48 -45.30 39.10
N ALA A 468 -31.58 -44.57 39.33
CA ALA A 468 -32.86 -44.33 38.61
C ALA A 468 -33.51 -43.07 39.27
N ALA A 469 -34.00 -42.05 38.55
CA ALA A 469 -35.27 -41.92 37.81
C ALA A 469 -36.50 -41.51 38.65
N THR A 470 -37.08 -40.34 38.32
CA THR A 470 -38.48 -39.83 38.42
C THR A 470 -38.46 -38.41 37.81
N GLY A 471 -39.35 -37.91 36.93
CA GLY A 471 -40.74 -38.25 36.56
C GLY A 471 -41.73 -37.39 37.38
N ALA A 472 -42.71 -36.63 36.87
CA ALA A 472 -43.25 -36.29 35.52
C ALA A 472 -43.90 -34.86 35.62
N GLY A 473 -44.62 -34.23 34.68
CA GLY A 473 -45.12 -34.47 33.31
C GLY A 473 -45.66 -33.11 32.76
N GLN A 474 -45.60 -32.77 31.47
CA GLN A 474 -46.41 -33.19 30.31
C GLN A 474 -47.84 -32.60 30.16
N THR A 475 -47.99 -31.77 29.11
CA THR A 475 -49.07 -31.70 28.10
C THR A 475 -48.45 -31.13 26.79
N GLY A 476 -49.02 -31.26 25.59
CA GLY A 476 -50.21 -32.05 25.22
C GLY A 476 -50.54 -32.18 23.71
N ALA A 477 -50.02 -31.36 22.78
CA ALA A 477 -50.41 -31.40 21.36
C ALA A 477 -49.30 -30.93 20.39
N ALA A 478 -49.12 -31.39 19.15
CA ALA A 478 -49.44 -32.60 18.38
C ALA A 478 -49.36 -32.18 16.88
N ALA A 479 -48.33 -32.61 16.15
CA ALA A 479 -48.26 -32.46 14.68
C ALA A 479 -47.36 -33.55 14.08
N SER A 480 -47.73 -34.06 12.91
CA SER A 480 -47.22 -35.32 12.34
C SER A 480 -45.98 -35.15 11.46
N GLN A 481 -45.11 -36.18 11.44
CA GLN A 481 -43.98 -36.29 10.51
C GLN A 481 -44.42 -36.73 9.11
N PRO A 482 -43.73 -36.27 8.05
CA PRO A 482 -43.50 -37.04 6.83
C PRO A 482 -42.03 -37.49 6.70
N ALA A 483 -41.81 -38.58 5.97
CA ALA A 483 -40.51 -39.22 5.79
C ALA A 483 -39.55 -38.42 4.88
N GLY A 484 -38.24 -38.63 5.07
CA GLY A 484 -37.19 -38.05 4.22
C GLY A 484 -37.04 -38.76 2.86
N PRO A 485 -36.56 -38.07 1.81
CA PRO A 485 -36.37 -38.64 0.48
C PRO A 485 -35.12 -39.51 0.36
N SER A 486 -35.23 -40.51 -0.53
CA SER A 486 -34.25 -41.56 -0.81
C SER A 486 -32.98 -41.07 -1.53
N ARG A 487 -31.90 -41.86 -1.44
CA ARG A 487 -30.72 -41.72 -2.33
C ARG A 487 -31.11 -41.95 -3.81
N PRO A 488 -30.54 -41.20 -4.76
CA PRO A 488 -30.53 -41.59 -6.18
C PRO A 488 -29.68 -42.84 -6.42
N ALA A 489 -30.01 -43.58 -7.48
CA ALA A 489 -29.26 -44.73 -7.97
C ALA A 489 -28.00 -44.29 -8.77
N PRO A 490 -26.99 -45.16 -8.95
CA PRO A 490 -25.86 -44.89 -9.83
C PRO A 490 -26.25 -45.04 -11.31
N ASP A 491 -25.85 -44.07 -12.14
CA ASP A 491 -25.99 -44.12 -13.59
C ASP A 491 -24.93 -45.02 -14.26
N PRO A 492 -25.19 -45.53 -15.48
CA PRO A 492 -24.48 -46.67 -16.07
C PRO A 492 -23.12 -46.33 -16.70
N ALA A 493 -22.35 -47.39 -16.97
CA ALA A 493 -21.00 -47.32 -17.53
C ALA A 493 -20.94 -46.60 -18.90
N ALA A 494 -19.89 -45.81 -19.09
CA ALA A 494 -19.54 -45.24 -20.37
C ALA A 494 -19.12 -46.34 -21.37
N GLY A 495 -19.55 -46.21 -22.63
CA GLY A 495 -19.10 -47.06 -23.73
C GLY A 495 -17.67 -46.77 -24.17
N PRO A 496 -17.08 -47.61 -25.05
CA PRO A 496 -15.71 -47.45 -25.51
C PRO A 496 -15.51 -46.22 -26.41
N ASP A 497 -14.30 -45.65 -26.35
CA ASP A 497 -13.88 -44.50 -27.16
C ASP A 497 -13.99 -44.75 -28.68
N PRO A 498 -14.27 -43.70 -29.48
CA PRO A 498 -14.18 -43.78 -30.94
C PRO A 498 -12.71 -43.90 -31.38
N THR A 499 -12.46 -44.86 -32.28
CA THR A 499 -11.15 -45.04 -32.95
C THR A 499 -10.74 -43.79 -33.74
N PRO A 500 -9.45 -43.39 -33.72
CA PRO A 500 -8.96 -42.31 -34.57
C PRO A 500 -9.03 -42.69 -36.05
N ALA A 501 -9.31 -41.69 -36.90
CA ALA A 501 -9.24 -41.85 -38.36
C ALA A 501 -7.77 -41.96 -38.82
N PRO A 502 -7.49 -42.67 -39.94
CA PRO A 502 -6.13 -42.80 -40.46
C PRO A 502 -5.62 -41.49 -41.10
N ASP A 503 -4.31 -41.26 -40.99
CA ASP A 503 -3.62 -40.14 -41.62
C ASP A 503 -3.70 -40.20 -43.16
N PRO A 504 -3.74 -39.05 -43.85
CA PRO A 504 -3.66 -39.00 -45.31
C PRO A 504 -2.25 -39.36 -45.81
N ALA A 505 -2.19 -40.15 -46.88
CA ALA A 505 -0.97 -40.70 -47.44
C ALA A 505 -0.02 -39.68 -48.09
N ASP A 506 1.24 -40.09 -48.24
CA ASP A 506 2.36 -39.32 -48.81
C ASP A 506 2.04 -38.66 -50.16
N GLY A 507 2.40 -37.37 -50.26
CA GLY A 507 2.56 -36.65 -51.53
C GLY A 507 4.05 -36.47 -51.86
N PRO A 508 4.46 -36.54 -53.15
CA PRO A 508 5.87 -36.61 -53.52
C PRO A 508 6.63 -35.28 -53.38
N ASP A 509 7.92 -35.38 -53.02
CA ASP A 509 8.86 -34.25 -52.92
C ASP A 509 9.01 -33.45 -54.22
N PRO A 510 9.05 -32.10 -54.15
CA PRO A 510 9.47 -31.26 -55.27
C PRO A 510 11.00 -31.27 -55.44
N ALA A 511 11.44 -31.47 -56.68
CA ALA A 511 12.86 -31.63 -57.07
C ALA A 511 13.75 -30.40 -56.84
N PRO A 512 15.09 -30.57 -56.68
CA PRO A 512 16.02 -29.50 -56.34
C PRO A 512 16.34 -28.57 -57.53
N ALA A 513 16.44 -27.27 -57.26
CA ALA A 513 16.92 -26.24 -58.19
C ALA A 513 18.41 -25.87 -57.92
N PRO A 514 19.16 -25.39 -58.93
CA PRO A 514 20.59 -25.69 -59.04
C PRO A 514 21.55 -24.72 -58.33
N ALA A 515 22.78 -25.21 -58.11
CA ALA A 515 23.89 -24.45 -57.55
C ALA A 515 24.32 -23.26 -58.45
N VAL A 516 24.56 -22.11 -57.81
CA VAL A 516 25.12 -20.91 -58.46
C VAL A 516 26.66 -20.97 -58.41
N PRO A 517 27.37 -20.82 -59.54
CA PRO A 517 28.83 -20.87 -59.56
C PRO A 517 29.45 -19.52 -59.14
N THR A 518 30.54 -19.57 -58.38
CA THR A 518 31.43 -18.44 -58.12
C THR A 518 32.41 -18.21 -59.27
N PRO A 519 32.49 -17.01 -59.88
CA PRO A 519 33.58 -16.61 -60.75
C PRO A 519 34.55 -15.61 -60.07
N SER A 520 35.80 -15.63 -60.52
CA SER A 520 36.93 -14.90 -59.94
C SER A 520 36.94 -13.38 -60.20
N ALA A 521 37.72 -12.67 -59.40
CA ALA A 521 37.89 -11.21 -59.46
C ALA A 521 38.65 -10.71 -60.72
N PRO A 522 38.36 -9.46 -61.13
CA PRO A 522 39.35 -8.62 -61.81
C PRO A 522 39.57 -7.24 -61.15
N SER A 523 40.86 -6.88 -61.07
CA SER A 523 41.53 -5.55 -61.04
C SER A 523 40.77 -4.26 -60.64
N ALA A 524 41.41 -3.49 -59.74
CA ALA A 524 40.97 -2.20 -59.24
C ALA A 524 41.17 -1.00 -60.22
N PRO A 525 40.37 0.07 -60.04
CA PRO A 525 40.79 1.43 -60.36
C PRO A 525 40.66 2.43 -59.19
N SER A 526 41.64 3.33 -59.11
CA SER A 526 41.59 4.73 -58.60
C SER A 526 40.87 5.05 -57.28
N ALA A 527 41.65 5.44 -56.27
CA ALA A 527 41.15 5.92 -54.97
C ALA A 527 40.42 7.28 -55.06
N PRO A 528 39.18 7.41 -54.54
CA PRO A 528 38.54 8.69 -54.30
C PRO A 528 39.02 9.33 -52.97
N SER A 529 38.88 10.65 -52.87
CA SER A 529 39.31 11.47 -51.73
C SER A 529 38.59 11.13 -50.43
N ALA A 530 39.29 11.28 -49.31
CA ALA A 530 38.77 11.00 -47.97
C ALA A 530 37.57 11.91 -47.61
N PRO A 531 36.46 11.35 -47.06
CA PRO A 531 35.37 12.16 -46.55
C PRO A 531 35.81 12.93 -45.30
N SER A 532 35.33 14.17 -45.17
CA SER A 532 35.51 14.97 -43.96
C SER A 532 34.90 14.26 -42.75
N ALA A 533 35.60 14.29 -41.61
CA ALA A 533 35.12 13.67 -40.38
C ALA A 533 33.73 14.20 -39.99
N PRO A 534 32.78 13.34 -39.58
CA PRO A 534 31.48 13.81 -39.11
C PRO A 534 31.68 14.67 -37.85
N SER A 535 31.07 15.85 -37.83
CA SER A 535 31.04 16.68 -36.63
C SER A 535 30.35 15.90 -35.51
N ALA A 536 30.99 15.86 -34.33
CA ALA A 536 30.40 15.21 -33.17
C ALA A 536 29.01 15.80 -32.88
N PRO A 537 27.99 14.98 -32.57
CA PRO A 537 26.65 15.49 -32.31
C PRO A 537 26.67 16.39 -31.07
N THR A 538 26.50 17.69 -31.28
CA THR A 538 26.44 18.66 -30.19
C THR A 538 25.13 18.53 -29.44
N TYR A 539 25.20 18.13 -28.17
CA TYR A 539 24.05 18.00 -27.29
C TYR A 539 23.40 19.37 -27.06
N ARG A 540 22.33 19.69 -27.80
CA ARG A 540 21.51 20.87 -27.55
C ARG A 540 20.62 20.62 -26.34
N SER A 541 21.06 21.15 -25.21
CA SER A 541 20.55 20.84 -23.88
C SER A 541 19.26 21.59 -23.47
N GLY A 542 18.72 22.43 -24.36
CA GLY A 542 17.61 23.36 -24.08
C GLY A 542 16.33 22.77 -23.47
N GLY A 543 16.04 21.49 -23.70
CA GLY A 543 14.88 20.82 -23.11
C GLY A 543 14.90 20.79 -21.56
N ARG A 544 16.07 20.76 -20.93
CA ARG A 544 16.18 20.82 -19.45
C ARG A 544 15.74 22.18 -18.90
N ALA A 545 16.16 23.27 -19.57
CA ALA A 545 15.79 24.63 -19.19
C ALA A 545 14.30 24.93 -19.48
N GLU A 546 13.69 24.28 -20.47
CA GLU A 546 12.24 24.34 -20.71
C GLU A 546 11.45 23.60 -19.63
N VAL A 547 11.85 22.38 -19.27
CA VAL A 547 11.25 21.62 -18.17
C VAL A 547 11.35 22.37 -16.84
N ALA A 548 12.51 22.93 -16.52
CA ALA A 548 12.70 23.73 -15.30
C ALA A 548 11.79 24.98 -15.27
N ARG A 549 11.62 25.67 -16.41
CA ARG A 549 10.67 26.80 -16.53
C ARG A 549 9.22 26.37 -16.35
N ALA A 550 8.81 25.25 -16.95
CA ALA A 550 7.45 24.71 -16.81
C ALA A 550 7.16 24.29 -15.35
N MET A 551 8.11 23.63 -14.68
CA MET A 551 8.02 23.26 -13.27
C MET A 551 7.91 24.49 -12.35
N ALA A 552 8.72 25.52 -12.59
CA ALA A 552 8.65 26.78 -11.84
C ALA A 552 7.30 27.51 -12.05
N ALA A 553 6.77 27.50 -13.28
CA ALA A 553 5.44 28.04 -13.56
C ALA A 553 4.32 27.26 -12.86
N ALA A 554 4.39 25.92 -12.82
CA ALA A 554 3.44 25.09 -12.08
C ALA A 554 3.51 25.30 -10.55
N ALA A 555 4.71 25.54 -9.99
CA ALA A 555 4.87 25.90 -8.59
C ALA A 555 4.22 27.27 -8.28
N ALA A 556 4.36 28.26 -9.16
CA ALA A 556 3.78 29.60 -9.00
C ALA A 556 2.26 29.66 -9.28
N GLY A 557 1.76 28.84 -10.21
CA GLY A 557 0.35 28.84 -10.65
C GLY A 557 -0.65 28.52 -9.53
N GLY A 558 -0.20 27.85 -8.46
CA GLY A 558 -1.00 27.54 -7.27
C GLY A 558 -1.49 28.75 -6.46
N ALA A 559 -1.13 29.98 -6.84
CA ALA A 559 -1.51 31.21 -6.14
C ALA A 559 -2.29 32.25 -6.98
N GLY A 560 -2.57 32.02 -8.27
CA GLY A 560 -3.15 33.10 -9.10
C GLY A 560 -3.78 32.77 -10.46
N ALA A 561 -3.85 31.50 -10.90
CA ALA A 561 -4.33 31.16 -12.24
C ALA A 561 -5.85 30.91 -12.35
N ARG A 562 -6.70 31.89 -11.98
CA ARG A 562 -8.16 31.88 -12.29
C ARG A 562 -8.67 33.28 -12.68
N ALA A 563 -8.10 33.83 -13.76
CA ALA A 563 -8.54 35.12 -14.33
C ALA A 563 -8.21 35.26 -15.84
N ALA A 564 -8.38 34.20 -16.64
CA ALA A 564 -8.17 34.27 -18.11
C ALA A 564 -8.84 33.13 -18.90
N GLU A 565 -10.08 32.75 -18.58
CA GLU A 565 -10.92 31.94 -19.49
C GLU A 565 -12.09 32.80 -19.97
N GLY A 566 -11.87 33.48 -21.09
CA GLY A 566 -12.75 34.53 -21.60
C GLY A 566 -12.09 35.30 -22.74
N GLY A 567 -11.78 34.62 -23.84
CA GLY A 567 -11.19 35.19 -25.04
C GLY A 567 -11.28 34.20 -26.19
N GLU A 568 -11.86 34.63 -27.31
CA GLU A 568 -12.20 33.77 -28.45
C GLU A 568 -10.97 33.12 -29.11
N ARG A 569 -11.11 31.85 -29.51
CA ARG A 569 -10.22 31.24 -30.50
C ARG A 569 -10.61 31.77 -31.88
N ALA A 570 -9.74 32.56 -32.50
CA ALA A 570 -9.83 32.87 -33.92
C ALA A 570 -9.04 31.82 -34.73
N ASP A 571 -9.71 31.19 -35.70
CA ASP A 571 -9.10 30.26 -36.64
C ASP A 571 -8.14 30.96 -37.62
N ALA A 572 -7.04 30.29 -37.98
CA ALA A 572 -6.23 30.64 -39.13
C ALA A 572 -5.64 29.37 -39.79
N ALA A 573 -5.89 29.22 -41.08
CA ALA A 573 -5.55 28.03 -41.88
C ALA A 573 -4.06 27.99 -42.31
N PRO A 574 -3.51 26.82 -42.68
CA PRO A 574 -2.11 26.68 -43.09
C PRO A 574 -1.88 27.05 -44.57
N GLY A 575 -0.73 27.67 -44.87
CA GLY A 575 -0.37 27.97 -46.26
C GLY A 575 1.08 28.42 -46.49
N ALA A 576 1.65 27.89 -47.58
CA ALA A 576 2.83 28.35 -48.33
C ALA A 576 4.26 28.05 -47.83
N GLN A 577 5.10 27.77 -48.84
CA GLN A 577 6.51 27.37 -48.79
C GLN A 577 7.43 28.58 -49.10
N GLY A 578 8.72 28.48 -48.79
CA GLY A 578 9.78 29.41 -49.21
C GLY A 578 11.09 29.12 -48.48
N SER A 579 11.93 28.23 -49.03
CA SER A 579 13.07 28.51 -49.91
C SER A 579 14.32 29.02 -49.17
N ALA A 580 15.46 28.35 -49.42
CA ALA A 580 16.75 28.65 -48.79
C ALA A 580 17.54 29.69 -49.61
N PRO A 581 18.34 30.56 -48.97
CA PRO A 581 19.22 31.47 -49.68
C PRO A 581 20.49 30.76 -50.19
N ALA A 582 20.99 31.21 -51.34
CA ALA A 582 22.14 30.65 -52.02
C ALA A 582 23.49 31.09 -51.41
N TYR A 583 24.51 30.25 -51.62
CA TYR A 583 25.90 30.50 -51.24
C TYR A 583 26.65 31.26 -52.34
N THR A 584 27.43 32.29 -51.98
CA THR A 584 28.43 32.93 -52.84
C THR A 584 29.85 32.66 -52.28
N PRO A 585 30.85 32.38 -53.13
CA PRO A 585 32.21 32.15 -52.67
C PRO A 585 32.94 33.48 -52.45
N ALA A 586 33.78 33.53 -51.42
CA ALA A 586 34.80 34.56 -51.22
C ALA A 586 36.16 33.89 -51.03
N GLU A 587 37.21 34.55 -51.53
CA GLU A 587 38.52 33.94 -51.77
C GLU A 587 39.41 33.85 -50.52
N GLY A 588 40.49 33.06 -50.66
CA GLY A 588 41.26 32.51 -49.57
C GLY A 588 42.02 33.46 -48.65
N SER A 589 42.32 32.92 -47.46
CA SER A 589 43.53 33.24 -46.71
C SER A 589 43.98 32.00 -45.92
N THR A 590 45.28 31.74 -45.92
CA THR A 590 45.88 30.53 -45.34
C THR A 590 46.29 30.70 -43.88
N ALA A 591 46.10 29.62 -43.10
CA ALA A 591 46.89 29.21 -41.95
C ALA A 591 46.97 30.12 -40.70
N ALA A 592 46.37 29.65 -39.61
CA ALA A 592 47.01 29.62 -38.30
C ALA A 592 46.42 28.46 -37.47
N ALA A 593 47.24 27.47 -37.09
CA ALA A 593 46.82 26.42 -36.17
C ALA A 593 46.88 26.94 -34.73
N GLY A 594 45.72 27.11 -34.09
CA GLY A 594 45.60 27.50 -32.68
C GLY A 594 44.79 26.48 -31.89
N SER A 595 45.36 25.94 -30.82
CA SER A 595 44.70 24.96 -29.95
C SER A 595 43.68 25.61 -29.02
N THR A 596 42.38 25.52 -29.35
CA THR A 596 41.29 26.13 -28.57
C THR A 596 40.14 25.18 -28.21
N GLY A 597 40.43 23.87 -28.09
CA GLY A 597 39.42 22.86 -27.70
C GLY A 597 39.00 22.89 -26.21
N ALA A 598 39.81 23.46 -25.32
CA ALA A 598 39.56 23.47 -23.88
C ALA A 598 38.43 24.43 -23.39
N PRO A 599 38.34 25.71 -23.81
CA PRO A 599 37.36 26.64 -23.25
C PRO A 599 35.90 26.29 -23.60
N ALA A 600 35.64 25.69 -24.77
CA ALA A 600 34.30 25.27 -25.16
C ALA A 600 33.77 24.15 -24.24
N ALA A 601 34.60 23.15 -23.95
CA ALA A 601 34.22 22.04 -23.06
C ALA A 601 33.96 22.52 -21.61
N ALA A 602 34.71 23.51 -21.12
CA ALA A 602 34.46 24.12 -19.82
C ALA A 602 33.12 24.88 -19.79
N ALA A 603 32.83 25.69 -20.81
CA ALA A 603 31.56 26.41 -20.93
C ALA A 603 30.35 25.47 -21.12
N ASP A 604 30.53 24.34 -21.82
CA ASP A 604 29.51 23.29 -21.95
C ASP A 604 29.25 22.59 -20.61
N ALA A 605 30.29 22.29 -19.83
CA ALA A 605 30.17 21.71 -18.49
C ALA A 605 29.48 22.68 -17.51
N GLU A 606 29.85 23.97 -17.54
CA GLU A 606 29.21 25.03 -16.73
C GLU A 606 27.74 25.19 -17.11
N ARG A 607 27.39 25.18 -18.41
CA ARG A 607 25.99 25.20 -18.87
C ARG A 607 25.20 23.99 -18.37
N MET A 608 25.75 22.78 -18.48
CA MET A 608 25.07 21.57 -17.98
C MET A 608 24.87 21.60 -16.47
N ALA A 609 25.87 22.09 -15.71
CA ALA A 609 25.76 22.26 -14.26
C ALA A 609 24.70 23.30 -13.88
N ALA A 610 24.62 24.42 -14.61
CA ALA A 610 23.61 25.46 -14.42
C ALA A 610 22.19 24.97 -14.73
N GLU A 611 22.01 24.20 -15.80
CA GLU A 611 20.73 23.57 -16.15
C GLU A 611 20.28 22.53 -15.12
N GLU A 612 21.21 21.70 -14.61
CA GLU A 612 20.89 20.73 -13.56
C GLU A 612 20.56 21.44 -12.24
N ALA A 613 21.27 22.52 -11.89
CA ALA A 613 20.94 23.36 -10.75
C ALA A 613 19.55 24.01 -10.90
N ALA A 614 19.22 24.51 -12.10
CA ALA A 614 17.89 25.06 -12.40
C ALA A 614 16.77 24.00 -12.25
N LEU A 615 17.00 22.78 -12.75
CA LEU A 615 16.05 21.68 -12.60
C LEU A 615 15.85 21.28 -11.14
N ARG A 616 16.95 21.13 -10.36
CA ARG A 616 16.86 20.84 -8.91
C ARG A 616 16.13 21.96 -8.15
N SER A 617 16.36 23.22 -8.52
CA SER A 617 15.65 24.37 -7.95
C SER A 617 14.15 24.33 -8.24
N ALA A 618 13.77 23.99 -9.47
CA ALA A 618 12.36 23.88 -9.87
C ALA A 618 11.63 22.69 -9.20
N GLU A 619 12.29 21.54 -9.05
CA GLU A 619 11.77 20.41 -8.26
C GLU A 619 11.60 20.80 -6.78
N ALA A 620 12.57 21.50 -6.18
CA ALA A 620 12.48 21.99 -4.81
C ALA A 620 11.35 23.03 -4.62
N ALA A 621 11.09 23.88 -5.61
CA ALA A 621 9.97 24.83 -5.60
C ALA A 621 8.61 24.11 -5.67
N LEU A 622 8.49 23.06 -6.48
CA LEU A 622 7.30 22.21 -6.52
C LEU A 622 7.04 21.49 -5.18
N ASP A 623 8.09 21.02 -4.51
CA ASP A 623 7.96 20.41 -3.18
C ASP A 623 7.64 21.43 -2.07
N ALA A 624 8.17 22.64 -2.16
CA ALA A 624 7.78 23.74 -1.27
C ALA A 624 6.30 24.12 -1.46
N ALA A 625 5.82 24.21 -2.70
CA ALA A 625 4.41 24.42 -3.00
C ALA A 625 3.53 23.28 -2.46
N GLY A 626 3.99 22.03 -2.57
CA GLY A 626 3.30 20.87 -2.01
C GLY A 626 3.19 20.89 -0.48
N ARG A 627 4.27 21.26 0.22
CA ARG A 627 4.22 21.46 1.68
C ARG A 627 3.27 22.60 2.07
N ALA A 628 3.29 23.72 1.35
CA ALA A 628 2.35 24.82 1.58
C ALA A 628 0.88 24.42 1.38
N ARG A 629 0.57 23.51 0.43
CA ARG A 629 -0.78 22.93 0.29
C ARG A 629 -1.13 21.99 1.46
N ALA A 630 -0.18 21.17 1.92
CA ALA A 630 -0.38 20.28 3.06
C ALA A 630 -0.62 21.04 4.38
N GLU A 631 0.07 22.17 4.59
CA GLU A 631 -0.08 23.03 5.77
C GLU A 631 -1.45 23.72 5.89
N ARG A 632 -2.30 23.62 4.86
CA ARG A 632 -3.73 23.96 4.95
C ARG A 632 -4.54 23.00 5.83
N PHE A 633 -3.93 21.89 6.28
CA PHE A 633 -4.55 20.89 7.13
C PHE A 633 -3.87 20.83 8.50
N ARG A 634 -4.68 20.62 9.55
CA ARG A 634 -4.23 20.36 10.91
C ARG A 634 -4.63 18.93 11.30
N LEU A 635 -3.64 18.09 11.53
CA LEU A 635 -3.79 16.68 11.89
C LEU A 635 -3.88 16.54 13.41
N VAL A 636 -5.08 16.29 13.93
CA VAL A 636 -5.35 16.13 15.36
C VAL A 636 -5.36 14.65 15.72
N LEU A 637 -4.36 14.20 16.46
CA LEU A 637 -4.26 12.79 16.85
C LEU A 637 -5.09 12.48 18.10
N LEU A 638 -5.75 11.32 18.09
CA LEU A 638 -6.62 10.82 19.15
C LEU A 638 -6.30 9.36 19.45
N ALA A 639 -6.39 8.98 20.72
CA ALA A 639 -6.22 7.60 21.18
C ALA A 639 -7.18 7.29 22.35
N GLY A 640 -7.35 6.00 22.66
CA GLY A 640 -8.14 5.54 23.80
C GLY A 640 -9.65 5.70 23.59
N ASP A 641 -10.39 6.02 24.66
CA ASP A 641 -11.86 6.07 24.61
C ASP A 641 -12.37 7.27 23.78
N LEU A 642 -12.86 7.00 22.56
CA LEU A 642 -13.33 8.01 21.60
C LEU A 642 -14.51 8.84 22.15
N ALA A 643 -15.44 8.22 22.88
CA ALA A 643 -16.60 8.90 23.45
C ALA A 643 -16.18 9.90 24.54
N LYS A 644 -15.29 9.48 25.45
CA LYS A 644 -14.75 10.36 26.50
C LYS A 644 -13.80 11.43 25.95
N GLY A 645 -13.04 11.10 24.90
CA GLY A 645 -12.05 12.01 24.29
C GLY A 645 -12.68 13.08 23.39
N VAL A 646 -13.68 12.69 22.59
CA VAL A 646 -14.27 13.50 21.50
C VAL A 646 -15.80 13.36 21.43
N THR A 647 -16.34 12.23 20.99
CA THR A 647 -17.69 12.16 20.40
C THR A 647 -18.82 12.32 21.41
N GLY A 648 -18.59 12.03 22.69
CA GLY A 648 -19.52 12.28 23.80
C GLY A 648 -19.33 13.63 24.49
N ARG A 649 -18.42 14.50 24.03
CA ARG A 649 -18.16 15.79 24.69
C ARG A 649 -19.04 16.89 24.09
N PRO A 650 -19.73 17.72 24.91
CA PRO A 650 -20.61 18.79 24.41
C PRO A 650 -19.97 19.74 23.41
N LYS A 651 -18.67 20.05 23.56
CA LYS A 651 -17.92 20.94 22.65
C LYS A 651 -17.76 20.43 21.21
N PHE A 652 -18.07 19.15 20.98
CA PHE A 652 -17.97 18.49 19.67
C PHE A 652 -19.34 18.03 19.14
N ALA A 653 -20.44 18.35 19.83
CA ALA A 653 -21.78 18.07 19.32
C ALA A 653 -22.02 18.82 18.00
N GLY A 654 -22.44 18.11 16.96
CA GLY A 654 -22.65 18.67 15.62
C GLY A 654 -21.39 19.25 14.95
N ALA A 655 -20.18 18.93 15.41
CA ALA A 655 -18.95 19.62 15.01
C ALA A 655 -18.21 19.02 13.80
N PHE A 656 -18.59 17.84 13.31
CA PHE A 656 -17.92 17.13 12.21
C PHE A 656 -18.77 17.09 10.94
N SER A 657 -18.23 17.59 9.84
CA SER A 657 -18.93 17.68 8.55
C SER A 657 -18.84 16.39 7.72
N ALA A 658 -17.81 15.58 7.93
CA ALA A 658 -17.69 14.25 7.34
C ALA A 658 -16.99 13.29 8.31
N LEU A 659 -17.34 12.01 8.24
CA LEU A 659 -16.81 10.96 9.11
C LEU A 659 -16.44 9.71 8.29
N THR A 660 -15.42 8.98 8.74
CA THR A 660 -15.13 7.62 8.28
C THR A 660 -14.93 6.66 9.45
N LEU A 661 -15.23 5.38 9.22
CA LEU A 661 -15.11 4.32 10.22
C LEU A 661 -14.54 3.04 9.60
N GLY A 662 -13.46 2.48 10.15
CA GLY A 662 -12.89 1.22 9.68
C GLY A 662 -13.66 -0.03 10.12
N HIS A 663 -13.56 -1.13 9.35
CA HIS A 663 -14.42 -2.31 9.52
C HIS A 663 -14.35 -3.01 10.89
N ARG A 664 -13.15 -3.20 11.47
CA ARG A 664 -12.98 -3.78 12.83
C ARG A 664 -13.69 -2.97 13.92
N HIS A 665 -13.89 -1.68 13.66
CA HIS A 665 -14.50 -0.71 14.57
C HIS A 665 -15.97 -0.44 14.26
N ALA A 666 -16.63 -1.21 13.39
CA ALA A 666 -18.05 -1.05 13.06
C ALA A 666 -19.00 -1.04 14.29
N HIS A 667 -18.60 -1.65 15.42
CA HIS A 667 -19.33 -1.57 16.69
C HIS A 667 -19.45 -0.13 17.22
N LEU A 668 -18.52 0.78 16.86
CA LEU A 668 -18.59 2.20 17.21
C LEU A 668 -19.73 2.96 16.52
N LEU A 669 -20.46 2.34 15.57
CA LEU A 669 -21.72 2.87 15.05
C LEU A 669 -22.81 2.95 16.13
N ALA A 670 -22.73 2.13 17.17
CA ALA A 670 -23.77 2.01 18.19
C ALA A 670 -23.97 3.32 19.00
N PRO A 671 -25.19 3.61 19.49
CA PRO A 671 -25.55 4.90 20.08
C PRO A 671 -24.63 5.39 21.21
N GLU A 672 -24.15 4.47 22.04
CA GLU A 672 -23.29 4.73 23.20
C GLU A 672 -21.93 5.36 22.85
N HIS A 673 -21.49 5.24 21.60
CA HIS A 673 -20.23 5.81 21.12
C HIS A 673 -20.39 7.22 20.54
N GLY A 674 -21.62 7.73 20.41
CA GLY A 674 -21.90 9.14 20.17
C GLY A 674 -21.53 9.71 18.78
N LEU A 675 -21.10 8.89 17.80
CA LEU A 675 -20.73 9.37 16.45
C LEU A 675 -21.82 10.25 15.82
N SER A 676 -23.08 9.81 15.91
CA SER A 676 -24.26 10.53 15.41
C SER A 676 -24.54 11.85 16.12
N GLY A 677 -24.11 12.00 17.39
CA GLY A 677 -24.24 13.26 18.14
C GLY A 677 -23.13 14.25 17.82
N ALA A 678 -21.94 13.75 17.45
CA ALA A 678 -20.80 14.56 17.03
C ALA A 678 -20.89 15.02 15.56
N ALA A 679 -21.61 14.29 14.72
CA ALA A 679 -21.84 14.62 13.31
C ALA A 679 -22.78 15.83 13.13
N ALA A 680 -22.39 16.76 12.26
CA ALA A 680 -23.23 17.88 11.85
C ALA A 680 -24.49 17.41 11.08
N PRO A 681 -25.60 18.15 11.10
CA PRO A 681 -26.73 17.90 10.21
C PRO A 681 -26.30 17.83 8.74
N GLY A 682 -26.72 16.79 8.01
CA GLY A 682 -26.30 16.53 6.63
C GLY A 682 -24.90 15.91 6.47
N ALA A 683 -24.13 15.71 7.54
CA ALA A 683 -22.82 15.06 7.45
C ALA A 683 -22.92 13.61 6.99
N LEU A 684 -21.99 13.20 6.12
CA LEU A 684 -21.85 11.81 5.68
C LEU A 684 -20.89 11.04 6.58
N LEU A 685 -21.25 9.78 6.86
CA LEU A 685 -20.40 8.77 7.48
C LEU A 685 -20.19 7.62 6.49
N VAL A 686 -18.95 7.41 6.07
CA VAL A 686 -18.56 6.26 5.24
C VAL A 686 -17.90 5.20 6.13
N ALA A 687 -18.60 4.10 6.38
CA ALA A 687 -18.14 3.02 7.22
C ALA A 687 -17.70 1.82 6.37
N GLU A 688 -16.43 1.44 6.43
CA GLU A 688 -15.87 0.29 5.72
C GLU A 688 -16.59 -1.00 6.14
N ASN A 689 -17.15 -1.73 5.17
CA ASN A 689 -17.91 -2.96 5.42
C ASN A 689 -17.01 -4.19 5.26
N ALA A 690 -17.55 -5.39 5.52
CA ALA A 690 -16.76 -6.60 5.53
C ALA A 690 -16.68 -7.35 4.17
N ARG A 691 -17.10 -6.72 3.05
CA ARG A 691 -17.21 -7.38 1.73
C ARG A 691 -15.90 -8.03 1.25
N HIS A 692 -14.76 -7.41 1.54
CA HIS A 692 -13.44 -7.86 1.12
C HIS A 692 -12.61 -8.51 2.26
N VAL A 693 -13.25 -8.89 3.37
CA VAL A 693 -12.64 -9.69 4.44
C VAL A 693 -12.59 -11.16 4.01
N LEU A 694 -11.40 -11.67 3.69
CA LEU A 694 -11.20 -13.04 3.18
C LEU A 694 -11.66 -14.14 4.14
N GLN A 695 -11.63 -13.86 5.44
CA GLN A 695 -12.08 -14.77 6.49
C GLN A 695 -13.60 -15.06 6.44
N LEU A 696 -14.39 -14.22 5.75
CA LEU A 696 -15.85 -14.32 5.71
C LEU A 696 -16.37 -14.86 4.38
N SER A 697 -17.52 -15.53 4.40
CA SER A 697 -18.32 -15.77 3.20
C SER A 697 -19.04 -14.49 2.75
N GLN A 698 -19.51 -14.46 1.51
CA GLN A 698 -20.36 -13.36 1.00
C GLN A 698 -21.63 -13.18 1.86
N GLU A 699 -22.23 -14.28 2.32
CA GLU A 699 -23.37 -14.28 3.25
C GLU A 699 -23.01 -13.66 4.62
N GLN A 700 -21.86 -14.02 5.19
CA GLN A 700 -21.37 -13.46 6.46
C GLN A 700 -21.03 -11.96 6.32
N ALA A 701 -20.48 -11.54 5.19
CA ALA A 701 -20.20 -10.14 4.90
C ALA A 701 -21.51 -9.33 4.70
N ALA A 702 -22.52 -9.91 4.04
CA ALA A 702 -23.85 -9.29 3.92
C ALA A 702 -24.55 -9.18 5.29
N ALA A 703 -24.49 -10.23 6.11
CA ALA A 703 -25.02 -10.20 7.48
C ALA A 703 -24.28 -9.19 8.39
N PHE A 704 -22.97 -8.97 8.15
CA PHE A 704 -22.21 -7.91 8.81
C PHE A 704 -22.72 -6.52 8.41
N ALA A 705 -22.92 -6.26 7.12
CA ALA A 705 -23.48 -5.00 6.63
C ALA A 705 -24.90 -4.75 7.18
N GLY A 706 -25.76 -5.78 7.24
CA GLY A 706 -27.08 -5.67 7.88
C GLY A 706 -27.01 -5.24 9.36
N LYS A 707 -26.04 -5.77 10.13
CA LYS A 707 -25.81 -5.31 11.51
C LYS A 707 -25.26 -3.89 11.61
N MET A 708 -24.48 -3.44 10.63
CA MET A 708 -24.07 -2.04 10.56
C MET A 708 -25.29 -1.13 10.38
N ASP A 709 -26.23 -1.52 9.50
CA ASP A 709 -27.48 -0.79 9.28
C ASP A 709 -28.33 -0.73 10.56
N GLU A 710 -28.49 -1.85 11.27
CA GLU A 710 -29.19 -1.91 12.57
C GLU A 710 -28.60 -0.92 13.60
N MET A 711 -27.27 -0.95 13.79
CA MET A 711 -26.59 -0.04 14.73
C MET A 711 -26.67 1.42 14.30
N ALA A 712 -26.50 1.70 13.00
CA ALA A 712 -26.56 3.06 12.47
C ALA A 712 -27.97 3.66 12.62
N LEU A 713 -29.01 2.90 12.27
CA LEU A 713 -30.41 3.31 12.45
C LEU A 713 -30.74 3.55 13.93
N ALA A 714 -30.31 2.65 14.84
CA ALA A 714 -30.48 2.83 16.28
C ALA A 714 -29.79 4.09 16.81
N ALA A 715 -28.65 4.48 16.23
CA ALA A 715 -27.96 5.73 16.56
C ALA A 715 -28.54 6.97 15.85
N GLY A 716 -29.63 6.85 15.09
CA GLY A 716 -30.29 7.98 14.42
C GLY A 716 -29.54 8.48 13.18
N TRP A 717 -28.82 7.61 12.50
CA TRP A 717 -28.39 7.81 11.11
C TRP A 717 -29.49 7.35 10.14
N ALA A 718 -29.50 7.90 8.92
CA ALA A 718 -30.23 7.34 7.79
C ALA A 718 -29.26 6.77 6.75
N ARG A 719 -29.68 5.78 5.95
CA ARG A 719 -28.86 5.29 4.82
C ARG A 719 -28.87 6.33 3.69
N ALA A 720 -27.72 6.66 3.14
CA ALA A 720 -27.63 7.58 2.02
C ALA A 720 -28.24 6.95 0.75
N GLN A 721 -29.01 7.72 -0.01
CA GLN A 721 -29.67 7.23 -1.24
C GLN A 721 -28.68 6.96 -2.39
N ARG A 722 -27.51 7.60 -2.35
CA ARG A 722 -26.44 7.49 -3.36
C ARG A 722 -25.09 7.44 -2.67
N ARG A 723 -24.13 6.76 -3.30
CA ARG A 723 -22.73 6.77 -2.89
C ARG A 723 -22.04 8.00 -3.49
N PRO A 724 -21.25 8.77 -2.72
CA PRO A 724 -20.39 9.82 -3.26
C PRO A 724 -19.37 9.29 -4.26
N GLU A 725 -18.80 10.18 -5.09
CA GLU A 725 -17.72 9.81 -6.01
C GLU A 725 -16.52 9.22 -5.26
N GLY A 726 -15.97 8.12 -5.79
CA GLY A 726 -14.90 7.35 -5.16
C GLY A 726 -15.33 6.37 -4.06
N VAL A 727 -16.59 6.43 -3.58
CA VAL A 727 -17.10 5.49 -2.57
C VAL A 727 -17.71 4.25 -3.23
N THR A 728 -17.00 3.12 -3.12
CA THR A 728 -17.43 1.83 -3.67
C THR A 728 -18.36 1.07 -2.71
N GLU A 729 -18.76 -0.13 -3.11
CA GLU A 729 -19.57 -1.07 -2.34
C GLU A 729 -18.78 -1.83 -1.24
N ALA A 730 -17.49 -1.50 -1.05
CA ALA A 730 -16.65 -1.93 0.07
C ALA A 730 -16.92 -1.16 1.40
N SER A 731 -17.91 -0.27 1.39
CA SER A 731 -18.33 0.53 2.54
C SER A 731 -19.85 0.65 2.58
N GLU A 732 -20.43 1.04 3.71
CA GLU A 732 -21.78 1.61 3.80
C GLU A 732 -21.71 3.12 3.96
N VAL A 733 -22.73 3.82 3.46
CA VAL A 733 -22.82 5.28 3.52
C VAL A 733 -24.08 5.66 4.27
N TYR A 734 -23.87 6.38 5.36
CA TYR A 734 -24.90 6.91 6.23
C TYR A 734 -24.88 8.44 6.18
N VAL A 735 -26.03 9.07 6.38
CA VAL A 735 -26.18 10.53 6.46
C VAL A 735 -26.84 10.88 7.79
N LYS A 736 -26.35 11.94 8.44
CA LYS A 736 -26.98 12.51 9.63
C LYS A 736 -28.22 13.30 9.18
N PRO A 737 -29.45 12.92 9.55
CA PRO A 737 -30.63 13.67 9.14
C PRO A 737 -30.55 15.13 9.62
N ARG A 738 -30.94 16.07 8.73
CA ARG A 738 -31.32 17.41 9.17
C ARG A 738 -32.62 17.28 9.95
N GLY A 739 -32.71 17.94 11.11
CA GLY A 739 -33.97 18.00 11.85
C GLY A 739 -35.06 18.66 11.00
N ALA A 740 -36.32 18.23 11.22
CA ALA A 740 -37.49 18.88 10.63
C ALA A 740 -37.76 20.25 11.28
#